data_AF-A0A2E7UQ49-F1
#
_entry.id   AF-A0A2E7UQ49-F1
#
_cell.length_a   1.000
_cell.length_b   1.000
_cell.length_c   1.000
_cell.angle_alpha   90.00
_cell.angle_beta   90.00
_cell.angle_gamma   90.00
#
_symmetry.space_group_name_H-M   'P 1'
#
loop_
_entity.id
_entity.type
_entity.pdbx_description
1 polymer ?
#
loop_
_entity_poly.entity_id
_entity_poly.type
_entity_poly.pdbx_seq_one_letter_code
_entity_poly.pdbx_strand_id
1 'polypeptide(L)'
;MAYLAVIVILGALVSGGGITGRATGGSGCADEQAVRAIFTEMDEDALYNDALATEDSGDLGGFEDSGDSASLQSACDVEDVFERNGCLACHGADAERAGGGLNLTASEREASLVGVASNSPGCAEEVLVNVDNPMASMLLHNVAADRYFGEVGSECSPIPMPLGGASVLPEDDVDCLEEWIRTRNANDDPPDVTYAAPALTVLTRVKYVLNGGAVTADELGLASDTDGELLPEGLEQLVQTWMSMDRFRDKRRQFLELHLQQIPSDGDYYNQYRNTGTKAMIPVRDALNHSMIRTAERIIDNGEDFRSIVNTTTWEVTTATLLALKMADNPMILKPNGVWPKNNAINDLRYVTRDLGLYDRELDSADWRTVTLVHNPSSTDMTTEADFMDPDQAAALRAVPDGGSIELRSPRMGFFSSPAFFQVWPTNSDNDFRVIINQAVIVATGQTFSAGDTTQLAGDGAAVDEELFPRDSSCYGCHKNLDVMRPAFLAVYDHTNTRHTDADPTLPRPGFSFQGQSVEVNGLQEWADALANHPDFAVAWVLKLCQWASSAECSATDESVQVLAWDFASSGYDLTELFASFFTSPLVTQTSDRLDTVAPGAQVSLARYGHYCSAMRARLSDIRVAQGHADELPAQLDLCREDGPTSVLSASLPRDQVVRGSTSLHQPRDATAMVSIAFEGMCSVSAEEIVDASDRAAFHPRNPTQALDLMNGLLLGFPPGTDTHDRTGDLLERTFRALTASPACTSPGDFRAALASDGPTCGLELTDENALRDIWTMACQSPSLTGVGL
;
A
#
# COMPACT_ATOMS: atom_id res chain seq x y z
N MET A 1 -15.73 -16.00 -15.19
CA MET A 1 -15.93 -17.26 -15.94
C MET A 1 -15.47 -17.20 -17.41
N ALA A 2 -15.82 -16.16 -18.20
CA ALA A 2 -15.33 -16.03 -19.59
C ALA A 2 -13.79 -15.94 -19.72
N TYR A 3 -13.13 -15.30 -18.74
CA TYR A 3 -11.68 -15.11 -18.72
C TYR A 3 -10.88 -16.43 -18.59
N LEU A 4 -11.39 -17.41 -17.83
CA LEU A 4 -10.77 -18.73 -17.62
C LEU A 4 -10.77 -19.56 -18.92
N ALA A 5 -11.84 -19.47 -19.71
CA ALA A 5 -11.91 -20.13 -21.03
C ALA A 5 -10.92 -19.52 -22.04
N VAL A 6 -10.66 -18.20 -21.97
CA VAL A 6 -9.72 -17.50 -22.85
C VAL A 6 -8.26 -17.86 -22.53
N ILE A 7 -7.90 -17.97 -21.25
CA ILE A 7 -6.54 -18.35 -20.81
C ILE A 7 -6.20 -19.80 -21.22
N VAL A 8 -7.13 -20.75 -21.05
CA VAL A 8 -6.93 -22.15 -21.49
C VAL A 8 -6.64 -22.23 -22.99
N ILE A 9 -7.36 -21.44 -23.80
CA ILE A 9 -7.23 -21.45 -25.27
C ILE A 9 -5.90 -20.83 -25.70
N LEU A 10 -5.45 -19.74 -25.07
CA LEU A 10 -4.17 -19.11 -25.38
C LEU A 10 -2.97 -19.98 -24.95
N GLY A 11 -3.02 -20.60 -23.77
CA GLY A 11 -1.97 -21.49 -23.29
C GLY A 11 -1.79 -22.76 -24.14
N ALA A 12 -2.89 -23.35 -24.61
CA ALA A 12 -2.86 -24.53 -25.47
C ALA A 12 -2.33 -24.24 -26.89
N LEU A 13 -2.48 -23.01 -27.40
CA LEU A 13 -1.98 -22.60 -28.71
C LEU A 13 -0.47 -22.30 -28.72
N VAL A 14 0.09 -21.84 -27.60
CA VAL A 14 1.52 -21.47 -27.50
C VAL A 14 2.42 -22.68 -27.14
N SER A 15 1.91 -23.66 -26.40
CA SER A 15 2.69 -24.84 -25.95
C SER A 15 2.82 -25.96 -27.01
N GLY A 16 2.06 -25.92 -28.10
CA GLY A 16 2.05 -26.93 -29.18
C GLY A 16 3.23 -26.90 -30.18
N GLY A 17 4.42 -26.46 -29.76
CA GLY A 17 5.54 -26.11 -30.67
C GLY A 17 6.88 -26.81 -30.41
N GLY A 18 6.91 -28.01 -29.85
CA GLY A 18 8.15 -28.79 -29.64
C GLY A 18 8.58 -29.61 -30.87
N ILE A 19 9.02 -28.98 -31.96
CA ILE A 19 9.71 -29.70 -33.07
C ILE A 19 11.12 -29.14 -33.25
N THR A 20 12.10 -29.89 -32.75
CA THR A 20 13.51 -29.74 -33.13
C THR A 20 13.68 -30.11 -34.60
N GLY A 21 13.52 -29.12 -35.49
CA GLY A 21 13.65 -29.28 -36.94
C GLY A 21 14.25 -28.04 -37.58
N ARG A 22 15.53 -28.12 -37.92
CA ARG A 22 16.32 -27.09 -38.61
C ARG A 22 15.76 -26.84 -40.03
N ALA A 23 15.11 -25.70 -40.30
CA ALA A 23 15.09 -25.08 -41.63
C ALA A 23 14.58 -23.61 -41.64
N THR A 24 15.40 -22.79 -42.29
CA THR A 24 15.13 -21.53 -43.01
C THR A 24 13.68 -21.12 -43.34
N GLY A 25 13.31 -19.90 -42.95
CA GLY A 25 12.64 -18.86 -43.77
C GLY A 25 11.15 -19.01 -44.16
N GLY A 26 10.30 -18.10 -43.66
CA GLY A 26 9.03 -17.69 -44.29
C GLY A 26 7.88 -17.36 -43.34
N SER A 27 7.59 -16.05 -43.17
CA SER A 27 6.31 -15.34 -42.82
C SER A 27 5.13 -16.16 -42.23
N GLY A 28 4.49 -15.82 -41.09
CA GLY A 28 4.18 -14.50 -40.51
C GLY A 28 2.86 -13.95 -41.08
N CYS A 29 1.79 -13.87 -40.25
CA CYS A 29 0.45 -13.25 -40.46
C CYS A 29 -0.81 -14.15 -40.53
N ALA A 30 -0.84 -15.34 -39.91
CA ALA A 30 -2.09 -16.12 -39.78
C ALA A 30 -2.75 -16.04 -38.37
N ASP A 31 -2.02 -15.66 -37.32
CA ASP A 31 -2.52 -15.68 -35.92
C ASP A 31 -3.34 -14.45 -35.52
N GLU A 32 -3.13 -13.30 -36.14
CA GLU A 32 -3.72 -12.02 -35.68
C GLU A 32 -5.23 -11.91 -35.99
N GLN A 33 -5.73 -12.65 -36.99
CA GLN A 33 -7.15 -12.66 -37.36
C GLN A 33 -8.01 -13.61 -36.50
N ALA A 34 -7.43 -14.67 -35.93
CA ALA A 34 -8.14 -15.58 -35.03
C ALA A 34 -8.39 -14.92 -33.66
N VAL A 35 -7.43 -14.11 -33.18
CA VAL A 35 -7.55 -13.33 -31.94
C VAL A 35 -8.61 -12.23 -32.06
N ARG A 36 -8.69 -11.51 -33.19
CA ARG A 36 -9.73 -10.47 -33.39
C ARG A 36 -11.16 -11.02 -33.42
N ALA A 37 -11.38 -12.23 -33.95
CA ALA A 37 -12.73 -12.80 -34.01
C ALA A 37 -13.30 -13.16 -32.62
N ILE A 38 -12.44 -13.50 -31.65
CA ILE A 38 -12.85 -13.89 -30.29
C ILE A 38 -13.30 -12.67 -29.45
N PHE A 39 -12.72 -11.49 -29.70
CA PHE A 39 -13.11 -10.26 -29.01
C PHE A 39 -14.40 -9.61 -29.53
N THR A 40 -14.97 -10.06 -30.66
CA THR A 40 -16.11 -9.40 -31.31
C THR A 40 -17.48 -10.01 -30.94
N GLU A 41 -17.53 -11.08 -30.14
CA GLU A 41 -18.76 -11.81 -29.76
C GLU A 41 -19.08 -11.81 -28.25
N MET A 42 -18.40 -10.98 -27.44
CA MET A 42 -18.74 -10.81 -26.03
C MET A 42 -19.90 -9.82 -25.87
N ASP A 43 -21.11 -10.37 -25.74
CA ASP A 43 -22.37 -9.67 -25.46
C ASP A 43 -22.46 -9.32 -23.97
N GLU A 44 -22.59 -8.03 -23.64
CA GLU A 44 -22.64 -7.48 -22.27
C GLU A 44 -23.95 -7.80 -21.53
N ASP A 45 -24.98 -8.30 -22.21
CA ASP A 45 -26.34 -8.48 -21.66
C ASP A 45 -26.53 -9.73 -20.77
N ALA A 46 -25.55 -10.64 -20.70
CA ALA A 46 -25.70 -11.93 -20.00
C ALA A 46 -25.43 -11.87 -18.49
N LEU A 47 -24.79 -10.82 -17.97
CA LEU A 47 -24.52 -10.66 -16.53
C LEU A 47 -25.61 -9.87 -15.79
N TYR A 48 -26.46 -9.13 -16.51
CA TYR A 48 -27.48 -8.26 -15.91
C TYR A 48 -28.82 -8.99 -15.65
N ASN A 49 -29.11 -10.07 -16.38
CA ASN A 49 -30.45 -10.67 -16.39
C ASN A 49 -30.70 -11.80 -15.39
N ASP A 50 -29.67 -12.33 -14.72
CA ASP A 50 -29.84 -13.47 -13.79
C ASP A 50 -30.22 -13.04 -12.36
N ALA A 51 -30.13 -11.73 -12.04
CA ALA A 51 -30.54 -11.17 -10.75
C ALA A 51 -32.01 -10.72 -10.68
N LEU A 52 -32.76 -10.72 -11.79
CA LEU A 52 -34.12 -10.16 -11.87
C LEU A 52 -35.24 -11.20 -12.08
N ALA A 53 -34.95 -12.50 -11.98
CA ALA A 53 -35.88 -13.55 -12.40
C ALA A 53 -36.73 -14.21 -11.30
N THR A 54 -36.84 -13.64 -10.10
CA THR A 54 -37.68 -14.21 -9.03
C THR A 54 -38.42 -13.16 -8.22
N GLU A 55 -39.48 -12.55 -8.75
CA GLU A 55 -40.59 -12.07 -7.90
C GLU A 55 -41.96 -12.26 -8.56
N ASP A 56 -42.78 -13.05 -7.87
CA ASP A 56 -44.18 -13.35 -8.15
C ASP A 56 -45.04 -12.17 -7.67
N SER A 57 -45.92 -11.67 -8.56
CA SER A 57 -46.65 -10.43 -8.35
C SER A 57 -47.88 -10.63 -7.45
N GLY A 58 -47.70 -10.34 -6.16
CA GLY A 58 -48.75 -10.27 -5.16
C GLY A 58 -49.36 -8.87 -5.03
N ASP A 59 -50.57 -8.73 -5.55
CA ASP A 59 -51.54 -7.63 -5.40
C ASP A 59 -51.70 -7.11 -3.95
N LEU A 60 -51.35 -5.84 -3.67
CA LEU A 60 -51.85 -5.10 -2.49
C LEU A 60 -52.05 -3.59 -2.78
N GLY A 61 -53.33 -3.26 -2.98
CA GLY A 61 -54.10 -2.16 -2.39
C GLY A 61 -53.41 -0.87 -1.93
N GLY A 62 -53.85 0.24 -2.52
CA GLY A 62 -53.37 1.59 -2.27
C GLY A 62 -53.66 2.18 -0.88
N PHE A 63 -52.86 3.20 -0.56
CA PHE A 63 -53.06 4.13 0.53
C PHE A 63 -52.67 5.53 0.03
N GLU A 64 -53.68 6.39 -0.14
CA GLU A 64 -53.48 7.83 -0.28
C GLU A 64 -53.12 8.38 1.11
N ASP A 65 -51.96 9.01 1.27
CA ASP A 65 -51.73 9.91 2.39
C ASP A 65 -51.30 11.29 1.88
N SER A 66 -52.00 12.29 2.41
CA SER A 66 -51.91 13.69 2.05
C SER A 66 -51.52 14.42 3.32
N GLY A 67 -50.25 14.78 3.42
CA GLY A 67 -49.67 15.46 4.58
C GLY A 67 -48.78 16.62 4.17
N ASP A 68 -49.32 17.83 4.29
CA ASP A 68 -48.62 19.11 4.20
C ASP A 68 -47.32 19.16 5.04
N SER A 69 -46.18 19.38 4.40
CA SER A 69 -44.96 19.86 5.04
C SER A 69 -44.46 21.14 4.36
N ALA A 70 -45.09 22.26 4.70
CA ALA A 70 -44.53 23.58 4.43
C ALA A 70 -43.44 23.89 5.48
N SER A 71 -42.18 23.64 5.12
CA SER A 71 -41.01 24.27 5.76
C SER A 71 -40.02 24.67 4.66
N LEU A 72 -39.70 25.95 4.62
CA LEU A 72 -38.89 26.63 3.61
C LEU A 72 -37.44 26.10 3.59
N GLN A 73 -37.16 25.09 2.75
CA GLN A 73 -35.92 25.06 1.99
C GLN A 73 -36.22 25.86 0.72
N SER A 74 -35.68 27.07 0.58
CA SER A 74 -35.59 27.68 -0.73
C SER A 74 -34.66 26.78 -1.54
N ALA A 75 -35.23 25.96 -2.43
CA ALA A 75 -34.46 25.16 -3.37
C ALA A 75 -33.37 26.04 -3.98
N CYS A 76 -32.12 25.56 -3.95
CA CYS A 76 -31.00 26.28 -4.53
C CYS A 76 -31.36 26.71 -5.96
N ASP A 77 -31.41 28.02 -6.20
CA ASP A 77 -31.62 28.55 -7.54
C ASP A 77 -30.25 28.82 -8.17
N VAL A 78 -29.70 27.81 -8.85
CA VAL A 78 -28.42 27.91 -9.57
C VAL A 78 -28.45 28.98 -10.66
N GLU A 79 -29.63 29.37 -11.16
CA GLU A 79 -29.75 30.51 -12.07
C GLU A 79 -29.33 31.80 -11.39
N ASP A 80 -29.86 32.03 -10.19
CA ASP A 80 -29.55 33.20 -9.40
C ASP A 80 -28.06 33.21 -9.03
N VAL A 81 -27.47 32.05 -8.70
CA VAL A 81 -26.01 31.91 -8.48
C VAL A 81 -25.21 32.36 -9.71
N PHE A 82 -25.53 31.85 -10.91
CA PHE A 82 -24.79 32.21 -12.12
C PHE A 82 -25.03 33.65 -12.57
N GLU A 83 -26.23 34.19 -12.37
CA GLU A 83 -26.57 35.57 -12.70
C GLU A 83 -25.88 36.55 -11.73
N ARG A 84 -25.98 36.32 -10.42
CA ARG A 84 -25.44 37.23 -9.39
C ARG A 84 -23.92 37.29 -9.39
N ASN A 85 -23.25 36.20 -9.78
CA ASN A 85 -21.80 36.16 -9.92
C ASN A 85 -21.30 36.51 -11.33
N GLY A 86 -22.21 36.93 -12.23
CA GLY A 86 -21.85 37.41 -13.57
C GLY A 86 -21.34 36.32 -14.51
N CYS A 87 -21.56 35.03 -14.22
CA CYS A 87 -21.14 33.92 -15.08
C CYS A 87 -21.79 34.02 -16.47
N LEU A 88 -23.04 34.49 -16.55
CA LEU A 88 -23.79 34.65 -17.80
C LEU A 88 -23.16 35.66 -18.76
N ALA A 89 -22.33 36.59 -18.28
CA ALA A 89 -21.65 37.57 -19.14
C ALA A 89 -20.58 36.91 -20.03
N CYS A 90 -20.01 35.78 -19.57
CA CYS A 90 -18.99 35.03 -20.30
C CYS A 90 -19.52 33.70 -20.86
N HIS A 91 -20.61 33.16 -20.31
CA HIS A 91 -21.19 31.85 -20.64
C HIS A 91 -22.67 31.95 -21.08
N GLY A 92 -23.01 32.94 -21.91
CA GLY A 92 -24.35 33.10 -22.49
C GLY A 92 -24.46 32.55 -23.92
N ALA A 93 -25.68 32.55 -24.47
CA ALA A 93 -25.96 32.05 -25.84
C ALA A 93 -25.14 32.76 -26.95
N ASP A 94 -24.78 34.03 -26.76
CA ASP A 94 -23.98 34.81 -27.71
C ASP A 94 -22.46 34.74 -27.46
N ALA A 95 -22.02 33.96 -26.46
CA ALA A 95 -20.64 33.97 -25.97
C ALA A 95 -19.71 32.96 -26.67
N GLU A 96 -19.88 32.76 -27.98
CA GLU A 96 -19.16 31.76 -28.81
C GLU A 96 -17.61 31.85 -28.76
N ARG A 97 -17.02 32.88 -28.13
CA ARG A 97 -15.56 33.04 -28.02
C ARG A 97 -15.00 33.29 -26.62
N ALA A 98 -15.82 33.58 -25.61
CA ALA A 98 -15.32 34.03 -24.31
C ALA A 98 -15.41 32.98 -23.19
N GLY A 99 -16.35 32.02 -23.27
CA GLY A 99 -16.64 31.06 -22.21
C GLY A 99 -16.36 29.60 -22.54
N GLY A 100 -15.46 29.30 -23.49
CA GLY A 100 -15.12 27.91 -23.83
C GLY A 100 -16.25 27.10 -24.47
N GLY A 101 -17.28 27.75 -25.01
CA GLY A 101 -18.45 27.09 -25.62
C GLY A 101 -19.54 26.65 -24.62
N LEU A 102 -19.37 26.95 -23.33
CA LEU A 102 -20.38 26.66 -22.30
C LEU A 102 -21.51 27.70 -22.31
N ASN A 103 -22.77 27.24 -22.35
CA ASN A 103 -23.98 28.04 -22.28
C ASN A 103 -24.75 27.77 -20.97
N LEU A 104 -24.76 28.74 -20.06
CA LEU A 104 -25.40 28.64 -18.73
C LEU A 104 -26.84 29.21 -18.69
N THR A 105 -27.41 29.56 -19.85
CA THR A 105 -28.78 30.09 -19.93
C THR A 105 -29.83 29.03 -19.59
N ALA A 106 -30.97 29.48 -19.03
CA ALA A 106 -31.97 28.65 -18.36
C ALA A 106 -32.51 27.45 -19.18
N SER A 107 -32.61 27.56 -20.51
CA SER A 107 -33.23 26.53 -21.35
C SER A 107 -32.32 25.33 -21.68
N GLU A 108 -31.00 25.45 -21.50
CA GLU A 108 -30.02 24.43 -21.92
C GLU A 108 -28.97 24.11 -20.85
N ARG A 109 -29.01 24.78 -19.68
CA ARG A 109 -27.99 24.72 -18.64
C ARG A 109 -27.66 23.30 -18.18
N GLU A 110 -28.67 22.52 -17.84
CA GLU A 110 -28.46 21.16 -17.31
C GLU A 110 -27.84 20.24 -18.37
N ALA A 111 -28.40 20.26 -19.58
CA ALA A 111 -27.86 19.53 -20.73
C ALA A 111 -26.46 19.99 -21.16
N SER A 112 -26.06 21.21 -20.77
CA SER A 112 -24.73 21.78 -21.07
C SER A 112 -23.71 21.56 -19.97
N LEU A 113 -24.11 21.01 -18.82
CA LEU A 113 -23.26 20.84 -17.64
C LEU A 113 -23.16 19.37 -17.22
N VAL A 114 -24.28 18.68 -17.05
CA VAL A 114 -24.32 17.34 -16.46
C VAL A 114 -23.80 16.30 -17.46
N GLY A 115 -22.74 15.58 -17.07
CA GLY A 115 -22.11 14.56 -17.90
C GLY A 115 -21.40 15.09 -19.15
N VAL A 116 -21.28 16.42 -19.30
CA VAL A 116 -20.63 17.05 -20.45
C VAL A 116 -19.14 17.08 -20.23
N ALA A 117 -18.36 16.45 -21.11
CA ALA A 117 -16.90 16.50 -21.04
C ALA A 117 -16.37 17.93 -21.18
N SER A 118 -15.32 18.25 -20.43
CA SER A 118 -14.67 19.55 -20.45
C SER A 118 -13.88 19.76 -21.74
N ASN A 119 -14.06 20.92 -22.36
CA ASN A 119 -13.30 21.31 -23.56
C ASN A 119 -11.99 22.03 -23.21
N SER A 120 -11.63 22.13 -21.93
CA SER A 120 -10.38 22.75 -21.49
C SER A 120 -9.18 21.89 -21.92
N PRO A 121 -8.12 22.49 -22.52
CA PRO A 121 -6.92 21.73 -22.89
C PRO A 121 -6.33 21.01 -21.68
N GLY A 122 -6.19 19.68 -21.76
CA GLY A 122 -5.68 18.83 -20.68
C GLY A 122 -6.74 18.28 -19.72
N CYS A 123 -8.03 18.58 -19.93
CA CYS A 123 -9.13 18.13 -19.06
C CYS A 123 -10.23 17.38 -19.83
N ALA A 124 -9.93 16.82 -21.00
CA ALA A 124 -10.94 16.23 -21.88
C ALA A 124 -11.64 14.98 -21.29
N GLU A 125 -11.05 14.37 -20.27
CA GLU A 125 -11.60 13.21 -19.56
C GLU A 125 -12.45 13.60 -18.35
N GLU A 126 -12.41 14.88 -17.94
CA GLU A 126 -13.22 15.40 -16.85
C GLU A 126 -14.57 15.89 -17.35
N VAL A 127 -15.61 15.79 -16.53
CA VAL A 127 -16.94 16.34 -16.86
C VAL A 127 -17.21 17.64 -16.09
N LEU A 128 -18.01 18.53 -16.71
CA LEU A 128 -18.34 19.84 -16.15
C LEU A 128 -19.12 19.72 -14.84
N VAL A 129 -20.11 18.84 -14.81
CA VAL A 129 -20.82 18.39 -13.60
C VAL A 129 -20.89 16.87 -13.61
N ASN A 130 -20.25 16.27 -12.62
CA ASN A 130 -20.28 14.84 -12.35
C ASN A 130 -21.32 14.59 -11.25
N VAL A 131 -22.48 14.04 -11.61
CA VAL A 131 -23.54 13.76 -10.64
C VAL A 131 -23.21 12.57 -9.74
N ASP A 132 -22.42 11.62 -10.24
CA ASP A 132 -21.98 10.43 -9.49
C ASP A 132 -20.87 10.75 -8.49
N ASN A 133 -20.06 11.77 -8.81
CA ASN A 133 -19.03 12.29 -7.92
C ASN A 133 -19.04 13.83 -7.97
N PRO A 134 -19.90 14.50 -7.19
CA PRO A 134 -20.01 15.95 -7.18
C PRO A 134 -18.67 16.65 -7.01
N MET A 135 -17.76 16.09 -6.20
CA MET A 135 -16.45 16.65 -5.91
C MET A 135 -15.50 16.62 -7.10
N ALA A 136 -15.68 15.69 -8.05
CA ALA A 136 -14.93 15.66 -9.31
C ALA A 136 -15.52 16.61 -10.39
N SER A 137 -16.56 17.38 -10.06
CA SER A 137 -17.16 18.31 -11.03
C SER A 137 -16.20 19.46 -11.33
N MET A 138 -15.79 19.59 -12.60
CA MET A 138 -14.96 20.72 -13.04
C MET A 138 -15.57 22.08 -12.71
N LEU A 139 -16.90 22.17 -12.63
CA LEU A 139 -17.58 23.37 -12.18
C LEU A 139 -17.12 23.78 -10.77
N LEU A 140 -17.15 22.88 -9.79
CA LEU A 140 -16.75 23.16 -8.40
C LEU A 140 -15.24 23.46 -8.31
N HIS A 141 -14.41 22.72 -9.04
CA HIS A 141 -12.97 23.00 -9.11
C HIS A 141 -12.64 24.39 -9.65
N ASN A 142 -13.41 24.89 -10.61
CA ASN A 142 -13.19 26.22 -11.18
C ASN A 142 -13.72 27.33 -10.27
N VAL A 143 -14.84 27.13 -9.56
CA VAL A 143 -15.52 28.20 -8.81
C VAL A 143 -15.23 28.22 -7.30
N ALA A 144 -14.69 27.12 -6.78
CA ALA A 144 -14.32 26.91 -5.38
C ALA A 144 -12.94 26.26 -5.27
N ALA A 145 -11.96 26.82 -6.00
CA ALA A 145 -10.62 26.25 -6.08
C ALA A 145 -9.95 26.13 -4.70
N ASP A 146 -10.16 27.07 -3.78
CA ASP A 146 -9.62 26.96 -2.42
C ASP A 146 -10.14 25.73 -1.64
N ARG A 147 -11.35 25.25 -1.93
CA ARG A 147 -11.96 24.06 -1.31
C ARG A 147 -11.55 22.76 -1.98
N TYR A 148 -11.35 22.77 -3.30
CA TYR A 148 -11.18 21.55 -4.11
C TYR A 148 -9.84 21.41 -4.84
N PHE A 149 -8.91 22.35 -4.67
CA PHE A 149 -7.59 22.29 -5.31
C PHE A 149 -6.69 21.32 -4.54
N GLY A 150 -6.53 20.11 -5.11
CA GLY A 150 -5.68 19.04 -4.56
C GLY A 150 -6.34 17.66 -4.57
N GLU A 151 -7.65 17.57 -4.79
CA GLU A 151 -8.38 16.29 -4.73
C GLU A 151 -8.51 15.57 -6.08
N VAL A 152 -8.18 16.22 -7.20
CA VAL A 152 -8.18 15.56 -8.52
C VAL A 152 -6.81 14.94 -8.79
N GLY A 153 -6.77 13.63 -8.94
CA GLY A 153 -5.58 12.90 -9.39
C GLY A 153 -5.22 13.12 -10.86
N SER A 154 -5.89 14.03 -11.58
CA SER A 154 -5.67 14.26 -13.00
C SER A 154 -4.75 15.45 -13.26
N GLU A 155 -4.05 15.44 -14.41
CA GLU A 155 -3.19 16.53 -14.88
C GLU A 155 -3.98 17.83 -15.19
N CYS A 156 -5.30 17.82 -14.99
CA CYS A 156 -6.16 18.96 -15.17
C CYS A 156 -5.92 20.00 -14.06
N SER A 157 -5.19 21.07 -14.38
CA SER A 157 -5.11 22.27 -13.54
C SER A 157 -6.26 23.21 -13.91
N PRO A 158 -7.39 23.20 -13.19
CA PRO A 158 -8.50 24.11 -13.44
C PRO A 158 -8.01 25.56 -13.33
N ILE A 159 -8.52 26.44 -14.19
CA ILE A 159 -8.26 27.87 -14.08
C ILE A 159 -9.35 28.44 -13.17
N PRO A 160 -9.00 28.97 -11.98
CA PRO A 160 -10.01 29.51 -11.08
C PRO A 160 -10.80 30.65 -11.73
N MET A 161 -12.11 30.63 -11.54
CA MET A 161 -13.07 31.58 -12.07
C MET A 161 -13.66 32.43 -10.93
N PRO A 162 -13.95 33.72 -11.17
CA PRO A 162 -13.77 34.46 -12.42
C PRO A 162 -12.30 34.88 -12.68
N LEU A 163 -11.90 34.94 -13.95
CA LEU A 163 -10.55 35.34 -14.37
C LEU A 163 -10.19 36.75 -13.86
N GLY A 164 -9.14 36.85 -13.04
CA GLY A 164 -8.53 38.12 -12.62
C GLY A 164 -9.12 38.76 -11.34
N GLY A 165 -9.91 38.03 -10.54
CA GLY A 165 -10.44 38.47 -9.24
C GLY A 165 -9.99 37.59 -8.06
N ALA A 166 -10.49 37.90 -6.84
CA ALA A 166 -10.45 36.94 -5.72
C ALA A 166 -11.27 35.71 -6.15
N SER A 167 -10.56 34.64 -6.43
CA SER A 167 -10.98 33.54 -7.30
C SER A 167 -11.81 32.47 -6.58
N VAL A 168 -12.90 32.88 -5.94
CA VAL A 168 -13.84 31.99 -5.24
C VAL A 168 -15.22 32.63 -5.22
N LEU A 169 -16.27 31.86 -5.53
CA LEU A 169 -17.65 32.27 -5.24
C LEU A 169 -17.89 32.43 -3.72
N PRO A 170 -18.91 33.18 -3.28
CA PRO A 170 -19.33 33.16 -1.87
C PRO A 170 -19.64 31.73 -1.40
N GLU A 171 -19.36 31.41 -0.13
CA GLU A 171 -19.55 30.05 0.42
C GLU A 171 -21.00 29.56 0.27
N ASP A 172 -21.99 30.42 0.54
CA ASP A 172 -23.42 30.12 0.34
C ASP A 172 -23.75 29.73 -1.11
N ASP A 173 -23.00 30.24 -2.09
CA ASP A 173 -23.19 29.98 -3.52
C ASP A 173 -22.56 28.65 -3.92
N VAL A 174 -21.40 28.33 -3.32
CA VAL A 174 -20.73 27.03 -3.49
C VAL A 174 -21.59 25.92 -2.89
N ASP A 175 -22.08 26.10 -1.67
CA ASP A 175 -22.97 25.14 -1.01
C ASP A 175 -24.27 24.94 -1.80
N CYS A 176 -24.80 26.02 -2.39
CA CYS A 176 -25.95 25.94 -3.30
C CYS A 176 -25.62 25.05 -4.52
N LEU A 177 -24.49 25.29 -5.19
CA LEU A 177 -24.08 24.47 -6.35
C LEU A 177 -23.86 23.01 -5.96
N GLU A 178 -23.22 22.72 -4.83
CA GLU A 178 -23.04 21.35 -4.34
C GLU A 178 -24.38 20.65 -4.13
N GLU A 179 -25.32 21.31 -3.45
CA GLU A 179 -26.65 20.75 -3.19
C GLU A 179 -27.41 20.52 -4.49
N TRP A 180 -27.29 21.43 -5.44
CA TRP A 180 -27.88 21.24 -6.77
C TRP A 180 -27.28 20.04 -7.51
N ILE A 181 -25.96 19.81 -7.43
CA ILE A 181 -25.34 18.63 -8.05
C ILE A 181 -25.82 17.35 -7.35
N ARG A 182 -25.81 17.32 -6.00
CA ARG A 182 -26.27 16.15 -5.21
C ARG A 182 -27.72 15.80 -5.48
N THR A 183 -28.61 16.78 -5.54
CA THR A 183 -30.05 16.55 -5.79
C THR A 183 -30.36 16.04 -7.20
N ARG A 184 -29.40 16.12 -8.13
CA ARG A 184 -29.51 15.50 -9.47
C ARG A 184 -29.07 14.04 -9.50
N ASN A 185 -28.31 13.60 -8.50
CA ASN A 185 -28.09 12.18 -8.24
C ASN A 185 -29.37 11.51 -7.71
N ALA A 186 -30.09 12.21 -6.82
CA ALA A 186 -31.24 11.67 -6.08
C ALA A 186 -32.50 11.30 -6.90
N ASN A 187 -32.57 11.59 -8.21
CA ASN A 187 -33.72 11.20 -9.05
C ASN A 187 -33.57 9.82 -9.69
N ASP A 188 -32.40 9.18 -9.57
CA ASP A 188 -32.14 7.82 -10.05
C ASP A 188 -31.64 6.89 -8.92
N ASP A 189 -31.78 7.28 -7.65
CA ASP A 189 -31.43 6.41 -6.53
C ASP A 189 -32.23 5.09 -6.66
N PRO A 190 -31.58 3.95 -6.98
CA PRO A 190 -32.20 2.67 -6.72
C PRO A 190 -32.58 2.65 -5.24
N PRO A 191 -33.63 1.91 -4.84
CA PRO A 191 -33.95 1.78 -3.43
C PRO A 191 -32.67 1.51 -2.64
N ASP A 192 -32.53 2.19 -1.50
CA ASP A 192 -31.44 2.04 -0.54
C ASP A 192 -31.43 0.59 -0.03
N VAL A 193 -30.94 -0.30 -0.88
CA VAL A 193 -30.77 -1.72 -0.59
C VAL A 193 -29.33 -1.84 -0.18
N THR A 194 -29.16 -1.78 1.14
CA THR A 194 -27.95 -2.21 1.83
C THR A 194 -27.77 -3.71 1.58
N TYR A 195 -27.03 -4.05 0.53
CA TYR A 195 -26.53 -5.41 0.37
C TYR A 195 -25.33 -5.54 1.31
N ALA A 196 -25.54 -6.17 2.47
CA ALA A 196 -24.42 -6.61 3.28
C ALA A 196 -23.52 -7.50 2.41
N ALA A 197 -22.21 -7.25 2.45
CA ALA A 197 -21.27 -8.04 1.68
C ALA A 197 -21.30 -9.50 2.21
N PRO A 198 -21.37 -10.52 1.32
CA PRO A 198 -21.36 -11.91 1.76
C PRO A 198 -20.16 -12.20 2.66
N ALA A 199 -20.38 -12.96 3.74
CA ALA A 199 -19.37 -13.22 4.76
C ALA A 199 -18.07 -13.76 4.15
N LEU A 200 -18.17 -14.69 3.18
CA LEU A 200 -17.01 -15.27 2.51
C LEU A 200 -16.14 -14.21 1.81
N THR A 201 -16.74 -13.20 1.18
CA THR A 201 -16.02 -12.14 0.48
C THR A 201 -15.22 -11.30 1.48
N VAL A 202 -15.87 -10.87 2.57
CA VAL A 202 -15.23 -10.08 3.63
C VAL A 202 -14.11 -10.87 4.30
N LEU A 203 -14.36 -12.12 4.69
CA LEU A 203 -13.38 -12.98 5.34
C LEU A 203 -12.17 -13.26 4.44
N THR A 204 -12.41 -13.51 3.14
CA THR A 204 -11.33 -13.75 2.17
C THR A 204 -10.42 -12.54 2.08
N ARG A 205 -10.99 -11.33 1.96
CA ARG A 205 -10.24 -10.07 1.92
C ARG A 205 -9.44 -9.86 3.21
N VAL A 206 -10.11 -9.91 4.36
CA VAL A 206 -9.51 -9.64 5.67
C VAL A 206 -8.38 -10.63 5.96
N LYS A 207 -8.63 -11.94 5.79
CA LYS A 207 -7.62 -12.98 6.03
C LYS A 207 -6.45 -12.87 5.05
N TYR A 208 -6.71 -12.58 3.78
CA TYR A 208 -5.67 -12.40 2.76
C TYR A 208 -4.70 -11.26 3.13
N VAL A 209 -5.23 -10.13 3.59
CA VAL A 209 -4.41 -8.98 4.01
C VAL A 209 -3.68 -9.28 5.33
N LEU A 210 -4.35 -9.88 6.32
CA LEU A 210 -3.80 -10.14 7.65
C LEU A 210 -2.76 -11.26 7.69
N ASN A 211 -2.96 -12.38 6.97
CA ASN A 211 -2.03 -13.51 7.03
C ASN A 211 -1.84 -14.26 5.70
N GLY A 212 -2.60 -13.93 4.65
CA GLY A 212 -2.46 -14.51 3.32
C GLY A 212 -3.09 -15.91 3.14
N GLY A 213 -3.59 -16.52 4.20
CA GLY A 213 -4.21 -17.85 4.17
C GLY A 213 -5.58 -17.87 3.47
N ALA A 214 -6.07 -19.08 3.20
CA ALA A 214 -7.43 -19.32 2.72
C ALA A 214 -8.42 -19.37 3.89
N VAL A 215 -9.66 -18.92 3.66
CA VAL A 215 -10.76 -19.08 4.64
C VAL A 215 -11.10 -20.56 4.74
N THR A 216 -11.32 -21.06 5.95
CA THR A 216 -11.76 -22.43 6.22
C THR A 216 -13.26 -22.49 6.45
N ALA A 217 -13.86 -23.68 6.35
CA ALA A 217 -15.30 -23.86 6.57
C ALA A 217 -15.71 -23.51 8.01
N ASP A 218 -14.86 -23.82 8.99
CA ASP A 218 -15.10 -23.49 10.40
C ASP A 218 -15.06 -21.98 10.65
N GLU A 219 -14.13 -21.27 10.01
CA GLU A 219 -14.05 -19.80 10.09
C GLU A 219 -15.27 -19.16 9.42
N LEU A 220 -15.66 -19.63 8.24
CA LEU A 220 -16.86 -19.14 7.57
C LEU A 220 -18.10 -19.35 8.45
N GLY A 221 -18.31 -20.55 8.98
CA GLY A 221 -19.46 -20.85 9.84
C GLY A 221 -19.47 -20.11 11.18
N LEU A 222 -18.32 -19.60 11.65
CA LEU A 222 -18.25 -18.75 12.85
C LEU A 222 -18.70 -17.32 12.56
N ALA A 223 -18.43 -16.81 11.35
CA ALA A 223 -18.65 -15.42 10.97
C ALA A 223 -19.74 -15.24 9.91
N SER A 224 -20.53 -16.27 9.63
CA SER A 224 -21.70 -16.19 8.76
C SER A 224 -22.96 -16.70 9.45
N ASP A 225 -24.10 -16.09 9.15
CA ASP A 225 -25.40 -16.65 9.51
C ASP A 225 -25.85 -17.75 8.53
N THR A 226 -27.14 -18.14 8.61
CA THR A 226 -27.70 -19.18 7.74
C THR A 226 -27.89 -18.75 6.30
N ASP A 227 -27.96 -17.45 6.04
CA ASP A 227 -28.13 -16.86 4.71
C ASP A 227 -26.77 -16.51 4.08
N GLY A 228 -25.67 -16.67 4.84
CA GLY A 228 -24.31 -16.37 4.41
C GLY A 228 -23.89 -14.93 4.68
N GLU A 229 -24.70 -14.19 5.43
CA GLU A 229 -24.44 -12.80 5.81
C GLU A 229 -23.43 -12.72 6.95
N LEU A 230 -22.63 -11.65 6.95
CA LEU A 230 -21.55 -11.46 7.91
C LEU A 230 -22.08 -11.26 9.34
N LEU A 231 -21.57 -12.04 10.29
CA LEU A 231 -21.76 -11.85 11.73
C LEU A 231 -20.59 -11.05 12.32
N PRO A 232 -20.80 -9.79 12.79
CA PRO A 232 -19.71 -8.95 13.29
C PRO A 232 -18.92 -9.56 14.44
N GLU A 233 -19.60 -10.19 15.41
CA GLU A 233 -18.95 -10.86 16.56
C GLU A 233 -18.04 -12.01 16.13
N GLY A 234 -18.45 -12.77 15.11
CA GLY A 234 -17.66 -13.84 14.54
C GLY A 234 -16.43 -13.31 13.81
N LEU A 235 -16.58 -12.23 13.04
CA LEU A 235 -15.45 -11.55 12.38
C LEU A 235 -14.44 -11.02 13.40
N GLU A 236 -14.90 -10.35 14.46
CA GLU A 236 -14.02 -9.83 15.52
C GLU A 236 -13.18 -10.96 16.16
N GLN A 237 -13.81 -12.08 16.49
CA GLN A 237 -13.12 -13.24 17.04
C GLN A 237 -12.07 -13.81 16.06
N LEU A 238 -12.38 -13.85 14.76
CA LEU A 238 -11.46 -14.33 13.74
C LEU A 238 -10.28 -13.37 13.52
N VAL A 239 -10.53 -12.07 13.47
CA VAL A 239 -9.48 -11.04 13.33
C VAL A 239 -8.49 -11.16 14.48
N GLN A 240 -8.96 -11.27 15.73
CA GLN A 240 -8.10 -11.49 16.90
C GLN A 240 -7.29 -12.79 16.78
N THR A 241 -7.93 -13.87 16.31
CA THR A 241 -7.27 -15.16 16.10
C THR A 241 -6.17 -15.05 15.04
N TRP A 242 -6.45 -14.42 13.90
CA TRP A 242 -5.49 -14.23 12.81
C TRP A 242 -4.35 -13.31 13.20
N MET A 243 -4.62 -12.25 13.97
CA MET A 243 -3.60 -11.34 14.49
C MET A 243 -2.66 -11.99 15.51
N SER A 244 -3.09 -13.07 16.18
CA SER A 244 -2.23 -13.84 17.08
C SER A 244 -1.22 -14.75 16.34
N MET A 245 -1.36 -14.91 15.02
CA MET A 245 -0.52 -15.80 14.22
C MET A 245 0.81 -15.15 13.83
N ASP A 246 1.88 -15.95 13.72
CA ASP A 246 3.19 -15.47 13.25
C ASP A 246 3.12 -14.86 11.83
N ARG A 247 2.21 -15.37 10.98
CA ARG A 247 1.97 -14.81 9.64
C ARG A 247 1.48 -13.37 9.68
N PHE A 248 0.65 -12.99 10.67
CA PHE A 248 0.28 -11.59 10.86
C PHE A 248 1.45 -10.75 11.34
N ARG A 249 2.28 -11.29 12.24
CA ARG A 249 3.52 -10.60 12.65
C ARG A 249 4.38 -10.23 11.43
N ASP A 250 4.52 -11.13 10.46
CA ASP A 250 5.27 -10.86 9.23
C ASP A 250 4.60 -9.80 8.33
N LYS A 251 3.27 -9.80 8.21
CA LYS A 251 2.51 -8.76 7.49
C LYS A 251 2.63 -7.39 8.17
N ARG A 252 2.48 -7.35 9.50
CA ARG A 252 2.68 -6.15 10.32
C ARG A 252 4.10 -5.61 10.17
N ARG A 253 5.11 -6.49 10.11
CA ARG A 253 6.50 -6.09 9.85
C ARG A 253 6.65 -5.38 8.49
N GLN A 254 6.09 -5.94 7.42
CA GLN A 254 6.11 -5.31 6.08
C GLN A 254 5.40 -3.95 6.09
N PHE A 255 4.26 -3.85 6.78
CA PHE A 255 3.56 -2.58 6.97
C PHE A 255 4.44 -1.54 7.68
N LEU A 256 5.08 -1.91 8.79
CA LEU A 256 5.96 -1.03 9.56
C LEU A 256 7.20 -0.62 8.74
N GLU A 257 7.82 -1.55 8.02
CA GLU A 257 8.96 -1.30 7.14
C GLU A 257 8.69 -0.20 6.11
N LEU A 258 7.52 -0.29 5.48
CA LEU A 258 7.04 0.65 4.49
C LEU A 258 6.74 2.01 5.13
N HIS A 259 5.92 2.04 6.17
CA HIS A 259 5.36 3.28 6.71
C HIS A 259 6.28 4.01 7.68
N LEU A 260 7.21 3.32 8.34
CA LEU A 260 8.33 3.96 9.03
C LEU A 260 9.48 4.30 8.07
N GLN A 261 9.38 3.91 6.80
CA GLN A 261 10.35 4.22 5.74
C GLN A 261 11.76 3.73 6.10
N GLN A 262 11.89 2.44 6.44
CA GLN A 262 13.14 1.83 6.93
C GLN A 262 13.83 0.92 5.90
N ILE A 263 13.35 0.88 4.65
CA ILE A 263 13.94 0.07 3.57
C ILE A 263 14.69 0.99 2.58
N PRO A 264 16.03 1.10 2.67
CA PRO A 264 16.83 1.81 1.67
C PRO A 264 16.85 1.08 0.32
N SER A 265 16.71 1.82 -0.77
CA SER A 265 16.60 1.27 -2.14
C SER A 265 17.90 0.67 -2.69
N ASP A 266 19.06 1.19 -2.29
CA ASP A 266 20.38 0.73 -2.75
C ASP A 266 21.14 -0.10 -1.70
N GLY A 267 20.63 -0.13 -0.46
CA GLY A 267 21.28 -0.75 0.69
C GLY A 267 22.70 -0.23 0.96
N ASP A 268 23.09 0.91 0.38
CA ASP A 268 24.47 1.37 0.36
C ASP A 268 24.71 2.46 1.40
N TYR A 269 24.88 2.03 2.64
CA TYR A 269 25.23 2.88 3.78
C TYR A 269 26.65 3.52 3.68
N TYR A 270 27.25 3.54 2.49
CA TYR A 270 28.59 4.06 2.25
C TYR A 270 28.78 5.50 2.71
N ASN A 271 27.79 6.40 2.53
CA ASN A 271 27.95 7.80 2.91
C ASN A 271 27.96 7.99 4.44
N GLN A 272 27.11 7.24 5.16
CA GLN A 272 27.07 7.30 6.63
C GLN A 272 28.33 6.68 7.26
N TYR A 273 28.76 5.53 6.74
CA TYR A 273 29.91 4.79 7.28
C TYR A 273 31.21 4.97 6.50
N ARG A 274 31.31 6.00 5.64
CA ARG A 274 32.46 6.29 4.76
C ARG A 274 33.77 6.17 5.56
N ASN A 275 34.66 5.31 5.06
CA ASN A 275 35.86 4.70 5.69
C ASN A 275 35.74 3.19 6.01
N THR A 276 34.86 2.39 5.39
CA THR A 276 34.96 0.91 5.45
C THR A 276 35.41 0.26 4.14
N GLY A 277 35.45 1.02 3.04
CA GLY A 277 35.89 0.53 1.73
C GLY A 277 34.98 -0.54 1.09
N THR A 278 33.86 -0.88 1.70
CA THR A 278 32.96 -1.97 1.26
C THR A 278 31.50 -1.67 1.56
N LYS A 279 30.63 -2.17 0.68
CA LYS A 279 29.20 -2.33 0.94
C LYS A 279 29.03 -3.03 2.30
N ALA A 280 28.14 -2.54 3.15
CA ALA A 280 27.72 -3.28 4.34
C ALA A 280 27.32 -4.70 3.89
N MET A 281 27.83 -5.73 4.57
CA MET A 281 27.44 -7.10 4.24
C MET A 281 25.94 -7.26 4.51
N ILE A 282 25.28 -8.12 3.73
CA ILE A 282 23.83 -8.38 3.79
C ILE A 282 23.33 -8.52 5.24
N PRO A 283 23.92 -9.34 6.14
CA PRO A 283 23.38 -9.50 7.49
C PRO A 283 23.43 -8.24 8.37
N VAL A 284 24.46 -7.40 8.20
CA VAL A 284 24.57 -6.13 8.95
C VAL A 284 23.58 -5.12 8.42
N ARG A 285 23.44 -5.04 7.09
CA ARG A 285 22.45 -4.18 6.44
C ARG A 285 21.04 -4.55 6.89
N ASP A 286 20.73 -5.84 6.92
CA ASP A 286 19.41 -6.33 7.33
C ASP A 286 19.17 -6.05 8.82
N ALA A 287 20.18 -6.18 9.69
CA ALA A 287 20.08 -5.78 11.10
C ALA A 287 19.86 -4.26 11.28
N LEU A 288 20.49 -3.42 10.44
CA LEU A 288 20.26 -1.97 10.46
C LEU A 288 18.84 -1.62 10.01
N ASN A 289 18.37 -2.23 8.91
CA ASN A 289 17.02 -2.02 8.39
C ASN A 289 15.95 -2.46 9.39
N HIS A 290 16.17 -3.59 10.09
CA HIS A 290 15.18 -4.16 11.00
C HIS A 290 15.23 -3.62 12.44
N SER A 291 16.27 -2.88 12.84
CA SER A 291 16.40 -2.37 14.23
C SER A 291 15.19 -1.57 14.67
N MET A 292 14.79 -0.57 13.87
CA MET A 292 13.63 0.26 14.22
C MET A 292 12.32 -0.49 14.09
N ILE A 293 12.24 -1.43 13.14
CA ILE A 293 11.04 -2.24 12.93
C ILE A 293 10.80 -3.18 14.10
N ARG A 294 11.84 -3.86 14.59
CA ARG A 294 11.76 -4.67 15.80
C ARG A 294 11.49 -3.83 17.04
N THR A 295 12.00 -2.59 17.08
CA THR A 295 11.67 -1.62 18.13
C THR A 295 10.17 -1.30 18.14
N ALA A 296 9.59 -1.07 16.96
CA ALA A 296 8.15 -0.89 16.81
C ALA A 296 7.38 -2.17 17.20
N GLU A 297 7.82 -3.36 16.76
CA GLU A 297 7.20 -4.63 17.17
C GLU A 297 7.20 -4.80 18.69
N ARG A 298 8.31 -4.49 19.38
CA ARG A 298 8.37 -4.53 20.86
C ARG A 298 7.35 -3.57 21.48
N ILE A 299 7.27 -2.33 21.01
CA ILE A 299 6.30 -1.33 21.50
C ILE A 299 4.87 -1.89 21.37
N ILE A 300 4.54 -2.46 20.21
CA ILE A 300 3.22 -3.03 19.93
C ILE A 300 2.95 -4.27 20.79
N ASP A 301 3.87 -5.22 20.85
CA ASP A 301 3.72 -6.48 21.57
C ASP A 301 3.64 -6.26 23.10
N ASN A 302 4.20 -5.15 23.60
CA ASN A 302 4.09 -4.73 25.00
C ASN A 302 2.84 -3.88 25.30
N GLY A 303 2.03 -3.51 24.31
CA GLY A 303 0.90 -2.59 24.48
C GLY A 303 1.33 -1.19 24.92
N GLU A 304 2.50 -0.73 24.49
CA GLU A 304 3.02 0.61 24.78
C GLU A 304 2.39 1.65 23.84
N ASP A 305 2.33 2.93 24.26
CA ASP A 305 1.88 4.04 23.41
C ASP A 305 2.72 4.08 22.13
N PHE A 306 2.09 3.80 20.99
CA PHE A 306 2.81 3.67 19.74
C PHE A 306 3.48 4.97 19.27
N ARG A 307 3.03 6.14 19.75
CA ARG A 307 3.71 7.43 19.47
C ARG A 307 5.13 7.45 20.02
N SER A 308 5.46 6.60 20.99
CA SER A 308 6.82 6.44 21.49
C SER A 308 7.82 6.01 20.40
N ILE A 309 7.37 5.46 19.26
CA ILE A 309 8.25 5.17 18.12
C ILE A 309 8.93 6.42 17.55
N VAL A 310 8.37 7.61 17.81
CA VAL A 310 8.91 8.90 17.39
C VAL A 310 10.06 9.34 18.30
N ASN A 311 10.03 9.03 19.59
CA ASN A 311 10.95 9.62 20.57
C ASN A 311 11.69 8.59 21.46
N THR A 312 11.52 7.29 21.24
CA THR A 312 12.17 6.24 22.01
C THR A 312 13.69 6.23 21.80
N THR A 313 14.44 6.14 22.90
CA THR A 313 15.88 5.86 22.92
C THR A 313 16.17 4.39 23.21
N THR A 314 15.15 3.55 23.39
CA THR A 314 15.28 2.13 23.71
C THR A 314 14.98 1.31 22.49
N TRP A 315 16.02 0.75 21.88
CA TRP A 315 15.97 0.12 20.57
C TRP A 315 16.23 -1.39 20.65
N GLU A 316 15.60 -2.13 19.75
CA GLU A 316 16.00 -3.49 19.40
C GLU A 316 17.22 -3.44 18.49
N VAL A 317 18.33 -4.00 18.97
CA VAL A 317 19.63 -3.92 18.29
C VAL A 317 20.39 -5.23 18.43
N THR A 318 21.26 -5.49 17.47
CA THR A 318 22.26 -6.56 17.51
C THR A 318 23.61 -5.99 17.90
N THR A 319 24.61 -6.83 18.17
CA THR A 319 26.01 -6.39 18.29
C THR A 319 26.45 -5.59 17.05
N ALA A 320 26.08 -6.06 15.85
CA ALA A 320 26.42 -5.38 14.60
C ALA A 320 25.82 -3.96 14.53
N THR A 321 24.55 -3.80 14.94
CA THR A 321 23.88 -2.49 14.98
C THR A 321 24.56 -1.55 16.00
N LEU A 322 24.89 -2.03 17.20
CA LEU A 322 25.58 -1.22 18.22
C LEU A 322 26.93 -0.70 17.73
N LEU A 323 27.72 -1.54 17.07
CA LEU A 323 29.00 -1.12 16.50
C LEU A 323 28.80 -0.07 15.41
N ALA A 324 27.85 -0.29 14.50
CA ALA A 324 27.54 0.64 13.43
C ALA A 324 27.09 2.01 14.00
N LEU A 325 26.28 2.02 15.06
CA LEU A 325 25.91 3.25 15.76
C LEU A 325 27.14 3.96 16.33
N LYS A 326 28.02 3.27 17.06
CA LYS A 326 29.29 3.84 17.55
C LYS A 326 30.16 4.41 16.43
N MET A 327 30.18 3.78 15.25
CA MET A 327 30.91 4.28 14.08
C MET A 327 30.31 5.56 13.48
N ALA A 328 28.98 5.63 13.38
CA ALA A 328 28.28 6.84 12.93
C ALA A 328 28.33 7.97 13.96
N ASP A 329 28.54 7.62 15.23
CA ASP A 329 28.59 8.56 16.33
C ASP A 329 29.90 9.34 16.45
N ASN A 330 30.90 8.96 15.66
CA ASN A 330 32.21 9.60 15.65
C ASN A 330 32.42 10.44 14.39
N PRO A 331 33.06 11.62 14.51
CA PRO A 331 33.45 12.40 13.33
C PRO A 331 34.35 11.55 12.43
N MET A 332 34.45 11.89 11.15
CA MET A 332 35.29 11.12 10.23
C MET A 332 36.72 11.03 10.79
N ILE A 333 37.15 9.79 11.07
CA ILE A 333 38.50 9.53 11.57
C ILE A 333 39.48 9.82 10.44
N LEU A 334 40.18 10.96 10.53
CA LEU A 334 41.29 11.29 9.63
C LEU A 334 42.56 10.63 10.14
N LYS A 335 43.40 10.09 9.25
CA LYS A 335 44.76 9.71 9.67
C LYS A 335 45.51 10.97 10.17
N PRO A 336 46.54 10.82 11.03
CA PRO A 336 47.37 11.94 11.47
C PRO A 336 47.99 12.79 10.34
N ASN A 337 48.08 12.26 9.12
CA ASN A 337 48.59 12.96 7.94
C ASN A 337 47.49 13.59 7.06
N GLY A 338 46.23 13.66 7.54
CA GLY A 338 45.09 14.19 6.79
C GLY A 338 44.62 13.33 5.62
N VAL A 339 45.20 12.14 5.44
CA VAL A 339 44.77 11.19 4.40
C VAL A 339 43.64 10.34 4.94
N TRP A 340 42.60 10.16 4.14
CA TRP A 340 41.50 9.25 4.45
C TRP A 340 42.05 7.84 4.73
N PRO A 341 41.81 7.26 5.90
CA PRO A 341 42.07 5.85 6.09
C PRO A 341 41.23 5.07 5.07
N LYS A 342 41.86 4.13 4.35
CA LYS A 342 41.12 2.97 3.83
C LYS A 342 40.78 2.10 5.04
N ASN A 343 39.92 2.57 5.93
CA ASN A 343 39.55 1.74 7.06
C ASN A 343 38.67 0.61 6.57
N ASN A 344 38.85 -0.51 7.25
CA ASN A 344 38.20 -1.76 6.99
C ASN A 344 37.39 -2.11 8.24
N ALA A 345 37.12 -1.24 9.23
CA ALA A 345 36.54 -1.62 10.53
C ALA A 345 35.35 -2.63 10.48
N ILE A 346 34.39 -2.49 9.56
CA ILE A 346 33.33 -3.51 9.33
C ILE A 346 33.88 -4.80 8.67
N ASN A 347 34.81 -4.68 7.73
CA ASN A 347 35.63 -5.81 7.26
C ASN A 347 36.64 -6.30 8.29
N ASP A 348 36.97 -5.57 9.35
CA ASP A 348 37.94 -5.95 10.36
C ASP A 348 37.23 -6.58 11.54
N LEU A 349 35.94 -6.32 11.76
CA LEU A 349 35.05 -7.30 12.38
C LEU A 349 35.24 -8.68 11.73
N ARG A 350 35.37 -8.78 10.39
CA ARG A 350 35.71 -10.04 9.71
C ARG A 350 37.06 -10.61 10.13
N TYR A 351 38.07 -9.77 10.37
CA TYR A 351 39.43 -10.20 10.71
C TYR A 351 39.58 -10.52 12.20
N VAL A 352 39.06 -9.66 13.07
CA VAL A 352 38.95 -9.82 14.52
C VAL A 352 38.10 -11.05 14.87
N THR A 353 36.96 -11.29 14.20
CA THR A 353 36.15 -12.51 14.41
C THR A 353 36.79 -13.77 13.82
N ARG A 354 37.49 -13.65 12.67
CA ARG A 354 38.20 -14.78 12.04
C ARG A 354 39.42 -15.22 12.84
N ASP A 355 40.25 -14.29 13.31
CA ASP A 355 41.52 -14.62 13.94
C ASP A 355 41.35 -14.99 15.44
N LEU A 356 40.17 -14.75 16.04
CA LEU A 356 39.80 -15.20 17.39
C LEU A 356 39.02 -16.52 17.45
N GLY A 357 38.72 -17.16 16.31
CA GLY A 357 37.95 -18.42 16.28
C GLY A 357 36.47 -18.28 16.66
N LEU A 358 35.95 -17.05 16.65
CA LEU A 358 34.56 -16.69 16.99
C LEU A 358 33.74 -16.47 15.73
N TYR A 359 33.85 -17.41 14.79
CA TYR A 359 33.23 -17.29 13.48
C TYR A 359 31.79 -17.77 13.56
N ASP A 360 30.89 -16.88 13.94
CA ASP A 360 29.54 -16.99 13.43
C ASP A 360 28.93 -15.61 13.20
N ARG A 361 28.94 -15.20 11.93
CA ARG A 361 28.43 -13.91 11.47
C ARG A 361 26.93 -13.80 11.63
N GLU A 362 26.25 -14.95 11.61
CA GLU A 362 24.83 -15.02 11.88
C GLU A 362 24.57 -14.62 13.33
N LEU A 363 25.44 -14.99 14.29
CA LEU A 363 25.27 -14.65 15.70
C LEU A 363 25.27 -13.13 15.96
N ASP A 364 26.27 -12.38 15.48
CA ASP A 364 26.36 -10.92 15.76
C ASP A 364 25.31 -10.08 15.03
N SER A 365 24.58 -10.67 14.05
CA SER A 365 23.44 -10.07 13.36
C SER A 365 22.09 -10.68 13.76
N ALA A 366 22.10 -11.68 14.64
CA ALA A 366 20.90 -12.35 15.14
C ALA A 366 20.77 -12.29 16.67
N ASP A 367 21.74 -11.70 17.38
CA ASP A 367 21.74 -11.48 18.83
C ASP A 367 20.91 -10.27 19.25
N TRP A 368 19.65 -10.24 18.81
CA TRP A 368 18.70 -9.18 19.13
C TRP A 368 18.49 -9.02 20.63
N ARG A 369 18.51 -7.76 21.08
CA ARG A 369 18.28 -7.33 22.46
C ARG A 369 17.74 -5.91 22.51
N THR A 370 17.01 -5.61 23.56
CA THR A 370 16.59 -4.25 23.92
C THR A 370 17.76 -3.51 24.57
N VAL A 371 18.15 -2.35 24.02
CA VAL A 371 19.23 -1.51 24.58
C VAL A 371 18.82 -0.05 24.60
N THR A 372 19.05 0.63 25.74
CA THR A 372 18.89 2.07 25.85
C THR A 372 20.12 2.81 25.32
N LEU A 373 19.90 3.70 24.36
CA LEU A 373 20.90 4.58 23.76
C LEU A 373 20.96 5.89 24.54
N VAL A 374 21.94 6.02 25.42
CA VAL A 374 22.08 7.17 26.32
C VAL A 374 22.85 8.28 25.61
N HIS A 375 22.22 9.44 25.44
CA HIS A 375 22.89 10.61 24.88
C HIS A 375 23.91 11.20 25.88
N ASN A 376 25.19 11.10 25.56
CA ASN A 376 26.31 11.72 26.26
C ASN A 376 27.26 12.38 25.23
N PRO A 377 27.11 13.68 24.93
CA PRO A 377 27.94 14.37 23.92
C PRO A 377 29.44 14.40 24.26
N SER A 378 29.78 14.15 25.54
CA SER A 378 31.17 14.05 26.02
C SER A 378 31.72 12.63 26.05
N SER A 379 30.97 11.63 25.55
CA SER A 379 31.44 10.25 25.53
C SER A 379 32.72 10.14 24.71
N THR A 380 33.69 9.41 25.26
CA THR A 380 34.99 9.13 24.61
C THR A 380 35.09 7.69 24.11
N ASP A 381 34.00 6.92 24.23
CA ASP A 381 33.94 5.53 23.86
C ASP A 381 34.13 5.34 22.35
N MET A 382 35.05 4.45 21.99
CA MET A 382 35.32 4.04 20.61
C MET A 382 35.50 5.23 19.66
N THR A 383 36.36 6.20 20.03
CA THR A 383 36.54 7.44 19.25
C THR A 383 37.66 7.38 18.23
N THR A 384 38.51 6.35 18.29
CA THR A 384 39.66 6.20 17.40
C THR A 384 39.59 4.94 16.55
N GLU A 385 40.33 4.91 15.44
CA GLU A 385 40.45 3.71 14.59
C GLU A 385 40.95 2.51 15.39
N ALA A 386 41.87 2.72 16.33
CA ALA A 386 42.40 1.65 17.17
C ALA A 386 41.31 1.01 18.04
N ASP A 387 40.37 1.80 18.56
CA ASP A 387 39.28 1.29 19.39
C ASP A 387 38.30 0.42 18.59
N PHE A 388 37.99 0.80 17.34
CA PHE A 388 37.16 -0.01 16.45
C PHE A 388 37.86 -1.30 15.99
N MET A 389 39.19 -1.35 16.09
CA MET A 389 40.01 -2.51 15.75
C MET A 389 40.32 -3.39 16.96
N ASP A 390 39.97 -2.94 18.16
CA ASP A 390 40.23 -3.65 19.40
C ASP A 390 39.17 -4.75 19.63
N PRO A 391 39.56 -6.04 19.69
CA PRO A 391 38.64 -7.13 19.98
C PRO A 391 37.89 -6.98 21.30
N ASP A 392 38.50 -6.33 22.30
CA ASP A 392 37.90 -6.18 23.62
C ASP A 392 36.71 -5.20 23.57
N GLN A 393 36.73 -4.21 22.66
CA GLN A 393 35.60 -3.30 22.44
C GLN A 393 34.42 -4.01 21.81
N ALA A 394 34.65 -4.84 20.78
CA ALA A 394 33.60 -5.66 20.20
C ALA A 394 33.04 -6.68 21.22
N ALA A 395 33.89 -7.26 22.06
CA ALA A 395 33.46 -8.14 23.15
C ALA A 395 32.64 -7.38 24.21
N ALA A 396 32.98 -6.12 24.51
CA ALA A 396 32.21 -5.28 25.43
C ALA A 396 30.81 -4.97 24.89
N LEU A 397 30.67 -4.70 23.58
CA LEU A 397 29.36 -4.53 22.94
C LEU A 397 28.53 -5.82 22.98
N ARG A 398 29.14 -6.98 22.71
CA ARG A 398 28.47 -8.29 22.88
C ARG A 398 28.01 -8.54 24.31
N ALA A 399 28.75 -8.05 25.30
CA ALA A 399 28.44 -8.25 26.71
C ALA A 399 27.30 -7.35 27.23
N VAL A 400 26.80 -6.39 26.44
CA VAL A 400 25.63 -5.58 26.81
C VAL A 400 24.42 -6.51 26.95
N PRO A 401 23.81 -6.64 28.13
CA PRO A 401 22.66 -7.53 28.30
C PRO A 401 21.41 -6.93 27.65
N ASP A 402 20.40 -7.77 27.47
CA ASP A 402 19.04 -7.30 27.22
C ASP A 402 18.54 -6.39 28.36
N GLY A 403 17.94 -5.25 28.02
CA GLY A 403 17.67 -4.15 28.94
C GLY A 403 18.90 -3.34 29.36
N GLY A 404 20.06 -3.54 28.72
CA GLY A 404 21.29 -2.81 28.98
C GLY A 404 21.31 -1.41 28.35
N SER A 405 22.45 -0.72 28.45
CA SER A 405 22.61 0.62 27.89
C SER A 405 23.99 0.84 27.28
N ILE A 406 24.07 1.69 26.27
CA ILE A 406 25.33 2.24 25.75
C ILE A 406 25.25 3.76 25.65
N GLU A 407 26.40 4.43 25.75
CA GLU A 407 26.47 5.88 25.56
C GLU A 407 26.74 6.23 24.09
N LEU A 408 26.11 7.28 23.56
CA LEU A 408 26.37 7.85 22.24
C LEU A 408 26.46 9.38 22.34
N ARG A 409 27.38 9.99 21.60
CA ARG A 409 27.56 11.44 21.47
C ARG A 409 26.39 12.11 20.77
N SER A 410 25.78 11.44 19.82
CA SER A 410 24.59 11.89 19.09
C SER A 410 23.34 11.30 19.74
N PRO A 411 22.29 12.10 19.92
CA PRO A 411 21.01 11.60 20.43
C PRO A 411 20.34 10.71 19.37
N ARG A 412 20.33 9.38 19.58
CA ARG A 412 19.59 8.44 18.74
C ARG A 412 18.21 8.19 19.36
N MET A 413 17.18 8.74 18.74
CA MET A 413 15.79 8.64 19.17
C MET A 413 14.83 8.43 18.00
N GLY A 414 13.87 7.54 18.20
CA GLY A 414 12.82 7.20 17.26
C GLY A 414 13.28 6.81 15.86
N PHE A 415 12.30 6.63 14.97
CA PHE A 415 12.54 6.11 13.63
C PHE A 415 13.39 7.05 12.74
N PHE A 416 13.25 8.36 12.91
CA PHE A 416 13.84 9.36 12.01
C PHE A 416 15.35 9.54 12.19
N SER A 417 15.94 9.05 13.28
CA SER A 417 17.39 9.11 13.54
C SER A 417 18.09 7.76 13.39
N SER A 418 17.34 6.73 12.95
CA SER A 418 17.90 5.44 12.58
C SER A 418 18.83 5.58 11.36
N PRO A 419 19.87 4.75 11.27
CA PRO A 419 20.70 4.72 10.08
C PRO A 419 19.89 4.43 8.80
N ALA A 420 18.88 3.55 8.90
CA ALA A 420 18.05 3.19 7.75
C ALA A 420 17.28 4.40 7.23
N PHE A 421 16.63 5.18 8.10
CA PHE A 421 15.92 6.39 7.69
C PHE A 421 16.84 7.44 7.06
N PHE A 422 18.02 7.67 7.64
CA PHE A 422 19.03 8.55 7.05
C PHE A 422 19.55 8.04 5.69
N GLN A 423 19.53 6.72 5.46
CA GLN A 423 19.92 6.14 4.18
C GLN A 423 18.84 6.32 3.12
N VAL A 424 17.56 6.15 3.50
CA VAL A 424 16.43 6.40 2.60
C VAL A 424 16.36 7.89 2.23
N TRP A 425 16.64 8.77 3.19
CA TRP A 425 16.52 10.23 3.03
C TRP A 425 17.84 10.94 3.25
N PRO A 426 18.82 10.77 2.34
CA PRO A 426 20.12 11.39 2.51
C PRO A 426 19.99 12.92 2.49
N THR A 427 20.69 13.55 3.43
CA THR A 427 20.85 15.00 3.52
C THR A 427 22.15 15.45 2.84
N ASN A 428 22.23 16.73 2.51
CA ASN A 428 23.42 17.40 1.97
C ASN A 428 23.36 18.91 2.33
N SER A 429 24.39 19.67 1.93
CA SER A 429 24.50 21.11 2.19
C SER A 429 23.38 21.94 1.58
N ASP A 430 22.70 21.43 0.57
CA ASP A 430 21.66 22.17 -0.15
C ASP A 430 20.31 22.02 0.56
N ASN A 431 20.04 20.86 1.15
CA ASN A 431 18.79 20.62 1.87
C ASN A 431 18.89 20.78 3.39
N ASP A 432 20.06 20.63 4.01
CA ASP A 432 20.27 20.85 5.45
C ASP A 432 19.16 20.24 6.33
N PHE A 433 18.97 18.92 6.23
CA PHE A 433 17.95 18.14 6.95
C PHE A 433 16.48 18.42 6.59
N ARG A 434 16.16 19.37 5.71
CA ARG A 434 14.77 19.65 5.28
C ARG A 434 14.02 18.41 4.81
N VAL A 435 14.71 17.51 4.12
CA VAL A 435 14.14 16.27 3.60
C VAL A 435 13.83 15.30 4.74
N ILE A 436 14.76 15.12 5.67
CA ILE A 436 14.59 14.24 6.84
C ILE A 436 13.42 14.75 7.68
N ILE A 437 13.36 16.05 7.91
CA ILE A 437 12.28 16.70 8.68
C ILE A 437 10.94 16.48 7.97
N ASN A 438 10.84 16.81 6.68
CA ASN A 438 9.60 16.62 5.94
C ASN A 438 9.13 15.16 5.96
N GLN A 439 10.05 14.21 5.79
CA GLN A 439 9.69 12.80 5.79
C GLN A 439 9.31 12.28 7.17
N ALA A 440 9.97 12.75 8.22
CA ALA A 440 9.58 12.39 9.58
C ALA A 440 8.19 12.93 9.92
N VAL A 441 7.86 14.14 9.45
CA VAL A 441 6.52 14.70 9.53
C VAL A 441 5.52 13.85 8.77
N ILE A 442 5.77 13.51 7.50
CA ILE A 442 4.90 12.63 6.71
C ILE A 442 4.66 11.27 7.39
N VAL A 443 5.71 10.63 7.93
CA VAL A 443 5.57 9.36 8.63
C VAL A 443 4.67 9.49 9.87
N ALA A 444 4.81 10.56 10.65
CA ALA A 444 4.02 10.73 11.87
C ALA A 444 2.61 11.24 11.60
N THR A 445 2.43 12.22 10.71
CA THR A 445 1.19 13.00 10.54
C THR A 445 0.47 12.75 9.21
N GLY A 446 1.09 12.02 8.27
CA GLY A 446 0.50 11.79 6.95
C GLY A 446 0.37 13.06 6.11
N GLN A 447 1.01 14.15 6.52
CA GLN A 447 0.94 15.45 5.85
C GLN A 447 2.34 15.97 5.50
N THR A 448 2.39 16.90 4.56
CA THR A 448 3.62 17.53 4.05
C THR A 448 3.49 19.06 4.12
N PHE A 449 4.61 19.78 4.03
CA PHE A 449 4.59 21.24 4.06
C PHE A 449 3.94 21.81 2.79
N SER A 450 2.97 22.70 2.96
CA SER A 450 2.29 23.40 1.86
C SER A 450 2.48 24.91 1.97
N ALA A 451 2.39 25.61 0.84
CA ALA A 451 2.53 27.07 0.82
C ALA A 451 1.35 27.78 1.51
N GLY A 452 0.20 27.10 1.61
CA GLY A 452 -1.02 27.60 2.24
C GLY A 452 -1.06 27.43 3.76
N ASP A 453 -0.10 26.72 4.36
CA ASP A 453 -0.07 26.50 5.81
C ASP A 453 0.03 27.84 6.56
N THR A 454 -1.01 28.17 7.33
CA THR A 454 -1.13 29.43 8.09
C THR A 454 -0.53 29.35 9.50
N THR A 455 0.12 28.25 9.86
CA THR A 455 0.73 28.04 11.17
C THR A 455 1.65 29.19 11.55
N GLN A 456 1.49 29.66 12.80
CA GLN A 456 2.37 30.68 13.36
C GLN A 456 3.77 30.09 13.60
N LEU A 457 4.80 30.85 13.25
CA LEU A 457 6.18 30.45 13.53
C LEU A 457 6.43 30.30 15.03
N ALA A 458 7.07 29.20 15.38
CA ALA A 458 7.65 29.00 16.70
C ALA A 458 8.89 29.89 16.84
N GLY A 459 8.92 30.71 17.89
CA GLY A 459 9.99 31.66 18.14
C GLY A 459 9.94 32.92 17.27
N ASP A 460 11.10 33.54 17.05
CA ASP A 460 11.26 34.83 16.37
C ASP A 460 11.49 34.72 14.85
N GLY A 461 11.51 33.51 14.29
CA GLY A 461 11.74 33.25 12.87
C GLY A 461 13.20 33.36 12.43
N ALA A 462 14.17 33.52 13.35
CA ALA A 462 15.58 33.67 13.00
C ALA A 462 16.20 32.46 12.26
N ALA A 463 15.54 31.30 12.33
CA ALA A 463 15.94 30.07 11.64
C ALA A 463 15.49 30.00 10.17
N VAL A 464 14.59 30.89 9.73
CA VAL A 464 14.09 30.90 8.34
C VAL A 464 15.19 31.43 7.42
N ASP A 465 15.50 30.68 6.36
CA ASP A 465 16.53 31.03 5.40
C ASP A 465 16.02 32.06 4.38
N GLU A 466 15.83 33.31 4.82
CA GLU A 466 15.30 34.40 3.98
C GLU A 466 16.26 34.84 2.86
N GLU A 467 17.55 34.47 2.96
CA GLU A 467 18.51 34.71 1.87
C GLU A 467 18.23 33.78 0.69
N LEU A 468 17.96 32.50 0.95
CA LEU A 468 17.65 31.52 -0.07
C LEU A 468 16.17 31.53 -0.49
N PHE A 469 15.27 31.83 0.45
CA PHE A 469 13.82 31.87 0.25
C PHE A 469 13.23 33.21 0.71
N PRO A 470 13.36 34.28 -0.10
CA PRO A 470 12.82 35.60 0.23
C PRO A 470 11.31 35.56 0.50
N ARG A 471 10.81 36.46 1.37
CA ARG A 471 9.40 36.50 1.82
C ARG A 471 8.37 36.65 0.71
N ASP A 472 8.76 37.20 -0.43
CA ASP A 472 7.95 37.39 -1.63
C ASP A 472 8.03 36.20 -2.62
N SER A 473 8.84 35.17 -2.32
CA SER A 473 8.94 33.96 -3.11
C SER A 473 7.83 32.95 -2.80
N SER A 474 7.45 32.15 -3.79
CA SER A 474 6.52 31.03 -3.59
C SER A 474 7.05 29.97 -2.63
N CYS A 475 8.38 29.84 -2.52
CA CYS A 475 9.04 28.88 -1.63
C CYS A 475 8.91 29.26 -0.16
N TYR A 476 8.81 30.55 0.17
CA TYR A 476 8.74 31.02 1.57
C TYR A 476 7.56 30.40 2.34
N GLY A 477 6.43 30.16 1.67
CA GLY A 477 5.25 29.56 2.29
C GLY A 477 5.53 28.23 2.98
N CYS A 478 6.23 27.30 2.30
CA CYS A 478 6.63 26.03 2.89
C CYS A 478 7.83 26.19 3.84
N HIS A 479 8.83 26.97 3.42
CA HIS A 479 10.10 27.08 4.13
C HIS A 479 10.00 27.78 5.48
N LYS A 480 9.06 28.72 5.66
CA LYS A 480 8.88 29.40 6.95
C LYS A 480 8.64 28.38 8.09
N ASN A 481 7.86 27.33 7.82
CA ASN A 481 7.47 26.32 8.81
C ASN A 481 8.48 25.17 8.90
N LEU A 482 9.13 24.84 7.78
CA LEU A 482 10.13 23.78 7.71
C LEU A 482 11.48 24.21 8.29
N ASP A 483 11.94 25.42 7.98
CA ASP A 483 13.31 25.85 8.30
C ASP A 483 13.52 26.06 9.80
N VAL A 484 12.48 26.43 10.55
CA VAL A 484 12.54 26.57 12.00
C VAL A 484 12.84 25.26 12.73
N MET A 485 12.63 24.11 12.09
CA MET A 485 12.94 22.79 12.65
C MET A 485 14.39 22.36 12.41
N ARG A 486 15.07 22.91 11.39
CA ARG A 486 16.44 22.51 11.00
C ARG A 486 17.47 22.60 12.13
N PRO A 487 17.48 23.66 12.98
CA PRO A 487 18.49 23.77 14.03
C PRO A 487 18.46 22.61 15.02
N ALA A 488 17.32 21.91 15.20
CA ALA A 488 17.23 20.75 16.07
C ALA A 488 18.13 19.59 15.61
N PHE A 489 18.32 19.46 14.29
CA PHE A 489 19.18 18.45 13.67
C PHE A 489 20.61 18.96 13.48
N LEU A 490 20.78 20.19 12.98
CA LEU A 490 22.10 20.79 12.72
C LEU A 490 22.93 20.93 14.00
N ALA A 491 22.29 21.07 15.16
CA ALA A 491 22.97 21.14 16.45
C ALA A 491 23.67 19.84 16.86
N VAL A 492 23.34 18.70 16.22
CA VAL A 492 23.81 17.37 16.63
C VAL A 492 24.34 16.50 15.49
N TYR A 493 23.93 16.76 14.24
CA TYR A 493 24.30 15.97 13.07
C TYR A 493 24.92 16.79 11.94
N ASP A 494 25.93 16.20 11.31
CA ASP A 494 26.54 16.68 10.07
C ASP A 494 25.60 16.39 8.89
N HIS A 495 25.27 17.42 8.11
CA HIS A 495 24.35 17.27 6.98
C HIS A 495 24.92 16.46 5.80
N THR A 496 26.21 16.14 5.75
CA THR A 496 26.83 15.39 4.65
C THR A 496 26.81 13.89 4.90
N ASN A 497 26.92 13.47 6.17
CA ASN A 497 27.06 12.05 6.53
C ASN A 497 26.25 11.62 7.76
N THR A 498 25.48 12.52 8.37
CA THR A 498 24.62 12.27 9.55
C THR A 498 25.36 11.75 10.78
N ARG A 499 26.65 12.09 10.88
CA ARG A 499 27.49 11.81 12.06
C ARG A 499 27.37 12.91 13.08
N HIS A 500 27.82 12.63 14.30
CA HIS A 500 27.91 13.61 15.36
C HIS A 500 28.66 14.88 14.93
N THR A 501 28.09 16.04 15.26
CA THR A 501 28.77 17.33 15.25
C THR A 501 28.80 17.92 16.65
N ASP A 502 29.88 18.66 16.94
CA ASP A 502 29.91 19.47 18.16
C ASP A 502 28.87 20.60 18.04
N ALA A 503 28.23 20.94 19.15
CA ALA A 503 27.20 21.97 19.17
C ALA A 503 27.71 23.31 18.65
N ASP A 504 27.01 23.89 17.68
CA ASP A 504 27.27 25.22 17.16
C ASP A 504 26.42 26.26 17.92
N PRO A 505 27.02 27.09 18.78
CA PRO A 505 26.30 28.08 19.57
C PRO A 505 25.74 29.24 18.73
N THR A 506 26.08 29.31 17.44
CA THR A 506 25.57 30.32 16.51
C THR A 506 24.27 29.91 15.83
N LEU A 507 23.85 28.65 15.96
CA LEU A 507 22.58 28.19 15.44
C LEU A 507 21.41 28.90 16.14
N PRO A 508 20.38 29.35 15.39
CA PRO A 508 19.15 29.83 15.95
C PRO A 508 18.47 28.78 16.84
N ARG A 509 17.60 29.23 17.76
CA ARG A 509 16.79 28.28 18.55
C ARG A 509 15.85 27.50 17.63
N PRO A 510 15.74 26.17 17.79
CA PRO A 510 14.79 25.40 17.02
C PRO A 510 13.35 25.67 17.46
N GLY A 511 12.43 25.44 16.54
CA GLY A 511 10.99 25.47 16.76
C GLY A 511 10.32 24.28 16.07
N PHE A 512 9.08 23.99 16.44
CA PHE A 512 8.19 23.11 15.71
C PHE A 512 6.99 23.94 15.22
N SER A 513 6.81 24.04 13.90
CA SER A 513 5.71 24.77 13.28
C SER A 513 5.13 23.97 12.13
N PHE A 514 3.97 23.37 12.33
CA PHE A 514 3.33 22.54 11.32
C PHE A 514 1.82 22.43 11.57
N GLN A 515 1.00 22.69 10.56
CA GLN A 515 -0.44 22.37 10.53
C GLN A 515 -1.22 22.70 11.82
N GLY A 516 -1.15 23.97 12.23
CA GLY A 516 -1.81 24.51 13.42
C GLY A 516 -1.02 24.35 14.72
N GLN A 517 0.06 23.57 14.74
CA GLN A 517 0.93 23.40 15.90
C GLN A 517 2.14 24.32 15.83
N SER A 518 2.34 25.11 16.89
CA SER A 518 3.50 26.00 17.05
C SER A 518 4.07 25.86 18.46
N VAL A 519 5.24 25.24 18.58
CA VAL A 519 5.88 24.90 19.86
C VAL A 519 7.35 25.31 19.81
N GLU A 520 7.79 26.10 20.79
CA GLU A 520 9.23 26.34 20.99
C GLU A 520 9.88 25.07 21.55
N VAL A 521 11.01 24.66 20.97
CA VAL A 521 11.73 23.45 21.39
C VAL A 521 13.21 23.77 21.65
N ASN A 522 13.85 23.03 22.56
CA ASN A 522 15.25 23.25 22.93
C ASN A 522 16.23 22.29 22.24
N GLY A 523 15.73 21.36 21.42
CA GLY A 523 16.56 20.40 20.70
C GLY A 523 15.75 19.25 20.13
N LEU A 524 16.47 18.21 19.67
CA LEU A 524 15.87 17.10 18.94
C LEU A 524 14.83 16.30 19.73
N GLN A 525 15.02 16.13 21.05
CA GLN A 525 14.06 15.42 21.89
C GLN A 525 12.72 16.14 21.97
N GLU A 526 12.72 17.44 22.28
CA GLU A 526 11.47 18.22 22.36
C GLU A 526 10.81 18.38 20.98
N TRP A 527 11.61 18.40 19.91
CA TRP A 527 11.08 18.32 18.54
C TRP A 527 10.38 16.98 18.27
N ALA A 528 10.98 15.86 18.69
CA ALA A 528 10.38 14.54 18.57
C ALA A 528 9.11 14.41 19.42
N ASP A 529 9.10 15.00 20.63
CA ASP A 529 7.94 15.04 21.50
C ASP A 529 6.80 15.87 20.89
N ALA A 530 7.10 17.01 20.26
CA ALA A 530 6.11 17.80 19.52
C ALA A 530 5.53 17.03 18.34
N LEU A 531 6.37 16.31 17.60
CA LEU A 531 5.94 15.46 16.50
C LEU A 531 5.07 14.28 16.96
N ALA A 532 5.46 13.61 18.04
CA ALA A 532 4.71 12.50 18.64
C ALA A 532 3.32 12.96 19.09
N ASN A 533 3.21 14.15 19.68
CA ASN A 533 1.95 14.69 20.19
C ASN A 533 1.13 15.48 19.16
N HIS A 534 1.48 15.39 17.87
CA HIS A 534 0.72 16.08 16.82
C HIS A 534 -0.73 15.54 16.74
N PRO A 535 -1.76 16.40 16.62
CA PRO A 535 -3.17 15.97 16.56
C PRO A 535 -3.45 14.97 15.43
N ASP A 536 -2.80 15.15 14.29
CA ASP A 536 -3.00 14.30 13.11
C ASP A 536 -2.34 12.92 13.22
N PHE A 537 -1.59 12.63 14.29
CA PHE A 537 -0.91 11.33 14.42
C PHE A 537 -1.89 10.16 14.26
N ALA A 538 -3.04 10.20 14.95
CA ALA A 538 -3.98 9.09 14.91
C ALA A 538 -4.57 8.88 13.49
N VAL A 539 -5.12 9.94 12.90
CA VAL A 539 -5.70 9.91 11.54
C VAL A 539 -4.67 9.42 10.53
N ALA A 540 -3.42 9.87 10.64
CA ALA A 540 -2.35 9.48 9.73
C ALA A 540 -2.08 7.97 9.72
N TRP A 541 -2.19 7.28 10.86
CA TRP A 541 -1.95 5.84 10.93
C TRP A 541 -3.16 5.04 10.44
N VAL A 542 -4.38 5.55 10.64
CA VAL A 542 -5.59 4.99 10.02
C VAL A 542 -5.51 5.08 8.49
N LEU A 543 -5.14 6.24 7.94
CA LEU A 543 -5.02 6.44 6.49
C LEU A 543 -3.95 5.54 5.87
N LYS A 544 -2.80 5.39 6.53
CA LYS A 544 -1.75 4.44 6.11
C LYS A 544 -2.26 3.01 6.08
N LEU A 545 -2.96 2.59 7.13
CA LEU A 545 -3.54 1.25 7.20
C LEU A 545 -4.61 1.04 6.12
N CYS A 546 -5.45 2.04 5.87
CA CYS A 546 -6.40 2.02 4.76
C CYS A 546 -5.69 1.82 3.42
N GLN A 547 -4.73 2.68 3.08
CA GLN A 547 -4.03 2.60 1.80
C GLN A 547 -3.26 1.29 1.64
N TRP A 548 -2.70 0.74 2.71
CA TRP A 548 -2.04 -0.55 2.67
C TRP A 548 -3.04 -1.70 2.42
N ALA A 549 -4.18 -1.70 3.10
CA ALA A 549 -5.17 -2.77 3.03
C ALA A 549 -6.09 -2.73 1.81
N SER A 550 -6.44 -1.54 1.32
CA SER A 550 -7.34 -1.34 0.17
C SER A 550 -6.61 -1.00 -1.12
N SER A 551 -5.34 -0.55 -1.04
CA SER A 551 -4.60 0.01 -2.18
C SER A 551 -5.19 1.32 -2.73
N ALA A 552 -6.11 1.91 -2.00
CA ALA A 552 -6.76 3.17 -2.29
C ALA A 552 -6.63 4.09 -1.07
N GLU A 553 -6.45 5.37 -1.33
CA GLU A 553 -6.41 6.35 -0.25
C GLU A 553 -7.82 6.51 0.33
N CYS A 554 -7.94 6.40 1.65
CA CYS A 554 -9.15 6.83 2.33
C CYS A 554 -9.17 8.37 2.44
N SER A 555 -10.36 8.95 2.51
CA SER A 555 -10.47 10.37 2.86
C SER A 555 -10.17 10.57 4.35
N ALA A 556 -9.39 11.60 4.67
CA ALA A 556 -9.19 12.03 6.05
C ALA A 556 -10.49 12.52 6.69
N THR A 557 -11.47 13.00 5.91
CA THR A 557 -12.75 13.51 6.40
C THR A 557 -13.83 12.44 6.53
N ASP A 558 -13.54 11.20 6.14
CA ASP A 558 -14.45 10.07 6.28
C ASP A 558 -14.79 9.81 7.76
N GLU A 559 -16.08 9.64 8.06
CA GLU A 559 -16.56 9.44 9.43
C GLU A 559 -15.98 8.17 10.07
N SER A 560 -15.87 7.07 9.30
CA SER A 560 -15.27 5.82 9.78
C SER A 560 -13.78 5.99 10.06
N VAL A 561 -13.06 6.78 9.24
CA VAL A 561 -11.65 7.12 9.50
C VAL A 561 -11.52 7.93 10.79
N GLN A 562 -12.40 8.90 11.01
CA GLN A 562 -12.40 9.73 12.22
C GLN A 562 -12.73 8.92 13.48
N VAL A 563 -13.70 8.00 13.40
CA VAL A 563 -14.02 7.07 14.50
C VAL A 563 -12.81 6.20 14.84
N LEU A 564 -12.19 5.57 13.85
CA LEU A 564 -11.00 4.74 14.07
C LEU A 564 -9.81 5.54 14.63
N ALA A 565 -9.62 6.79 14.19
CA ALA A 565 -8.60 7.66 14.73
C ALA A 565 -8.87 8.02 16.19
N TRP A 566 -10.14 8.26 16.54
CA TRP A 566 -10.55 8.50 17.92
C TRP A 566 -10.39 7.26 18.80
N ASP A 567 -10.76 6.07 18.32
CA ASP A 567 -10.57 4.80 19.02
C ASP A 567 -9.09 4.53 19.27
N PHE A 568 -8.25 4.73 18.25
CA PHE A 568 -6.79 4.59 18.38
C PHE A 568 -6.20 5.56 19.40
N ALA A 569 -6.61 6.83 19.39
CA ALA A 569 -6.14 7.79 20.39
C ALA A 569 -6.64 7.42 21.81
N SER A 570 -7.88 6.98 21.92
CA SER A 570 -8.55 6.64 23.19
C SER A 570 -8.04 5.34 23.82
N SER A 571 -7.53 4.41 23.01
CA SER A 571 -6.83 3.21 23.48
C SER A 571 -5.43 3.51 24.04
N GLY A 572 -5.00 4.78 24.02
CA GLY A 572 -3.64 5.15 24.36
C GLY A 572 -2.64 4.89 23.23
N TYR A 573 -3.11 4.91 21.98
CA TYR A 573 -2.35 4.60 20.78
C TYR A 573 -1.85 3.16 20.75
N ASP A 574 -2.69 2.20 21.17
CA ASP A 574 -2.43 0.77 20.97
C ASP A 574 -2.65 0.41 19.50
N LEU A 575 -1.56 0.12 18.80
CA LEU A 575 -1.61 -0.22 17.37
C LEU A 575 -2.26 -1.58 17.12
N THR A 576 -2.23 -2.51 18.09
CA THR A 576 -2.95 -3.79 17.99
C THR A 576 -4.45 -3.53 17.98
N GLU A 577 -4.93 -2.63 18.84
CA GLU A 577 -6.34 -2.23 18.82
C GLU A 577 -6.72 -1.58 17.49
N LEU A 578 -5.90 -0.66 16.95
CA LEU A 578 -6.15 -0.05 15.64
C LEU A 578 -6.29 -1.09 14.53
N PHE A 579 -5.42 -2.11 14.48
CA PHE A 579 -5.55 -3.19 13.50
C PHE A 579 -6.87 -3.95 13.67
N ALA A 580 -7.23 -4.32 14.90
CA ALA A 580 -8.46 -5.06 15.18
C ALA A 580 -9.72 -4.24 14.79
N SER A 581 -9.80 -2.99 15.23
CA SER A 581 -10.92 -2.09 14.91
C SER A 581 -10.99 -1.80 13.42
N PHE A 582 -9.87 -1.57 12.75
CA PHE A 582 -9.85 -1.30 11.30
C PHE A 582 -10.39 -2.48 10.49
N PHE A 583 -9.92 -3.71 10.75
CA PHE A 583 -10.33 -4.89 9.98
C PHE A 583 -11.76 -5.37 10.28
N THR A 584 -12.38 -4.85 11.33
CA THR A 584 -13.80 -5.07 11.66
C THR A 584 -14.69 -3.87 11.31
N SER A 585 -14.10 -2.78 10.82
CA SER A 585 -14.83 -1.53 10.52
C SER A 585 -15.58 -1.56 9.18
N PRO A 586 -16.57 -0.66 9.00
CA PRO A 586 -17.25 -0.45 7.72
C PRO A 586 -16.33 -0.17 6.53
N LEU A 587 -15.14 0.41 6.73
CA LEU A 587 -14.15 0.63 5.65
C LEU A 587 -13.69 -0.68 5.00
N VAL A 588 -13.70 -1.78 5.76
CA VAL A 588 -13.25 -3.09 5.30
C VAL A 588 -14.42 -4.00 4.99
N THR A 589 -15.46 -4.01 5.82
CA THR A 589 -16.65 -4.85 5.65
C THR A 589 -17.62 -4.32 4.59
N GLN A 590 -17.54 -3.01 4.27
CA GLN A 590 -18.46 -2.29 3.39
C GLN A 590 -19.93 -2.39 3.83
N THR A 591 -20.16 -2.46 5.13
CA THR A 591 -21.50 -2.50 5.73
C THR A 591 -22.09 -1.12 6.01
N SER A 592 -21.52 -0.04 5.46
CA SER A 592 -22.07 1.31 5.65
C SER A 592 -23.15 1.62 4.63
N ASP A 593 -24.26 2.18 5.11
CA ASP A 593 -25.46 2.60 4.35
C ASP A 593 -25.22 3.69 3.30
N ARG A 594 -23.97 4.12 3.05
CA ARG A 594 -23.64 5.17 2.09
C ARG A 594 -22.97 4.60 0.84
N LEU A 595 -23.79 4.16 -0.10
CA LEU A 595 -23.38 3.82 -1.47
C LEU A 595 -22.87 5.04 -2.26
N ASP A 596 -23.10 6.25 -1.76
CA ASP A 596 -22.82 7.54 -2.38
C ASP A 596 -21.32 7.92 -2.44
N THR A 597 -20.43 7.10 -1.87
CA THR A 597 -18.96 7.25 -2.03
C THR A 597 -18.25 6.02 -2.58
N VAL A 598 -18.98 4.92 -2.79
CA VAL A 598 -18.44 3.72 -3.45
C VAL A 598 -18.87 3.81 -4.91
N ALA A 599 -17.97 4.26 -5.78
CA ALA A 599 -18.17 4.08 -7.22
C ALA A 599 -18.67 2.65 -7.47
N PRO A 600 -19.79 2.43 -8.20
CA PRO A 600 -20.39 1.11 -8.35
C PRO A 600 -19.38 0.15 -8.96
N GLY A 601 -18.88 -0.76 -8.15
CA GLY A 601 -17.78 -1.66 -8.49
C GLY A 601 -16.77 -1.71 -7.37
N ALA A 602 -16.87 -2.76 -6.55
CA ALA A 602 -15.77 -3.32 -5.79
C ALA A 602 -14.41 -2.94 -6.39
N GLN A 603 -13.67 -2.01 -5.77
CA GLN A 603 -12.33 -1.67 -6.24
C GLN A 603 -11.42 -2.88 -5.98
N VAL A 604 -11.35 -3.80 -6.94
CA VAL A 604 -10.36 -4.85 -7.00
C VAL A 604 -9.06 -4.21 -7.42
N SER A 605 -8.19 -3.93 -6.45
CA SER A 605 -6.83 -3.52 -6.75
C SER A 605 -5.97 -4.73 -7.08
N LEU A 606 -4.85 -4.48 -7.73
CA LEU A 606 -3.81 -5.47 -7.97
C LEU A 606 -3.12 -5.92 -6.67
N ALA A 607 -2.97 -7.23 -6.49
CA ALA A 607 -2.11 -7.78 -5.44
C ALA A 607 -0.64 -7.45 -5.73
N ARG A 608 -0.10 -6.50 -4.97
CA ARG A 608 1.31 -6.13 -5.02
C ARG A 608 2.20 -7.24 -4.49
N TYR A 609 3.50 -7.16 -4.77
CA TYR A 609 4.50 -8.15 -4.38
C TYR A 609 4.34 -8.65 -2.95
N GLY A 610 4.25 -7.76 -1.94
CA GLY A 610 4.14 -8.16 -0.53
C GLY A 610 2.84 -8.92 -0.21
N HIS A 611 1.74 -8.55 -0.86
CA HIS A 611 0.45 -9.22 -0.69
C HIS A 611 0.44 -10.60 -1.34
N TYR A 612 0.75 -10.66 -2.64
CA TYR A 612 0.78 -11.89 -3.42
C TYR A 612 1.76 -12.92 -2.85
N CYS A 613 3.01 -12.52 -2.60
CA CYS A 613 4.05 -13.44 -2.16
C CYS A 613 3.77 -14.02 -0.77
N SER A 614 3.24 -13.21 0.14
CA SER A 614 2.83 -13.71 1.46
C SER A 614 1.65 -14.66 1.37
N ALA A 615 0.67 -14.39 0.51
CA ALA A 615 -0.48 -15.27 0.31
C ALA A 615 -0.09 -16.60 -0.31
N MET A 616 0.75 -16.57 -1.34
CA MET A 616 1.29 -17.78 -1.96
C MET A 616 2.08 -18.63 -0.97
N ARG A 617 2.96 -18.01 -0.16
CA ARG A 617 3.72 -18.73 0.87
C ARG A 617 2.80 -19.37 1.91
N ALA A 618 1.82 -18.62 2.41
CA ALA A 618 0.85 -19.10 3.40
C ALA A 618 0.04 -20.28 2.87
N ARG A 619 -0.59 -20.13 1.70
CA ARG A 619 -1.46 -21.15 1.10
C ARG A 619 -0.70 -22.42 0.71
N LEU A 620 0.51 -22.30 0.18
CA LEU A 620 1.35 -23.47 -0.11
C LEU A 620 1.82 -24.18 1.16
N SER A 621 2.09 -23.45 2.25
CA SER A 621 2.37 -24.07 3.56
C SER A 621 1.15 -24.82 4.08
N ASP A 622 -0.05 -24.23 3.98
CA ASP A 622 -1.30 -24.87 4.42
C ASP A 622 -1.59 -26.15 3.64
N ILE A 623 -1.35 -26.16 2.32
CA ILE A 623 -1.46 -27.36 1.48
C ILE A 623 -0.52 -28.46 1.96
N ARG A 624 0.73 -28.11 2.29
CA ARG A 624 1.73 -29.06 2.80
C ARG A 624 1.30 -29.63 4.14
N VAL A 625 0.78 -28.81 5.05
CA VAL A 625 0.25 -29.25 6.35
C VAL A 625 -0.95 -30.18 6.17
N ALA A 626 -1.88 -29.85 5.26
CA ALA A 626 -3.03 -30.70 4.94
C ALA A 626 -2.64 -32.08 4.37
N GLN A 627 -1.45 -32.17 3.75
CA GLN A 627 -0.85 -33.41 3.27
C GLN A 627 -0.04 -34.17 4.34
N GLY A 628 0.03 -33.65 5.57
CA GLY A 628 0.74 -34.28 6.69
C GLY A 628 2.24 -33.93 6.77
N HIS A 629 2.68 -32.87 6.11
CA HIS A 629 4.04 -32.35 6.23
C HIS A 629 4.16 -31.31 7.35
N ALA A 630 5.40 -30.94 7.70
CA ALA A 630 5.66 -29.85 8.64
C ALA A 630 5.18 -28.50 8.08
N ASP A 631 4.82 -27.59 8.98
CA ASP A 631 4.48 -26.19 8.67
C ASP A 631 5.75 -25.38 8.39
N GLU A 632 6.46 -25.78 7.34
CA GLU A 632 7.62 -25.09 6.78
C GLU A 632 7.55 -25.25 5.27
N LEU A 633 7.48 -24.11 4.55
CA LEU A 633 7.50 -24.13 3.10
C LEU A 633 8.94 -24.36 2.61
N PRO A 634 9.21 -25.46 1.89
CA PRO A 634 10.53 -25.66 1.29
C PRO A 634 10.87 -24.52 0.33
N ALA A 635 12.14 -24.07 0.33
CA ALA A 635 12.58 -22.92 -0.47
C ALA A 635 12.31 -23.05 -1.98
N GLN A 636 12.25 -24.28 -2.53
CA GLN A 636 11.88 -24.50 -3.93
C GLN A 636 10.40 -24.23 -4.22
N LEU A 637 9.51 -24.32 -3.23
CA LEU A 637 8.09 -24.02 -3.42
C LEU A 637 7.77 -22.53 -3.21
N ASP A 638 8.74 -21.73 -2.75
CA ASP A 638 8.55 -20.29 -2.59
C ASP A 638 8.72 -19.56 -3.92
N LEU A 639 7.58 -19.20 -4.54
CA LEU A 639 7.52 -18.48 -5.81
C LEU A 639 8.19 -17.11 -5.78
N CYS A 640 8.38 -16.51 -4.60
CA CYS A 640 8.91 -15.16 -4.47
C CYS A 640 10.30 -15.11 -3.84
N ARG A 641 10.96 -16.26 -3.74
CA ARG A 641 12.34 -16.37 -3.28
C ARG A 641 13.29 -15.53 -4.14
N GLU A 642 14.07 -14.67 -3.49
CA GLU A 642 14.96 -13.70 -4.17
C GLU A 642 16.09 -14.35 -4.98
N ASP A 643 16.53 -15.55 -4.62
CA ASP A 643 17.54 -16.32 -5.34
C ASP A 643 16.94 -17.46 -6.18
N GLY A 644 15.62 -17.42 -6.42
CA GLY A 644 14.87 -18.42 -7.17
C GLY A 644 14.81 -18.18 -8.68
N PRO A 645 14.35 -19.19 -9.46
CA PRO A 645 14.18 -19.07 -10.91
C PRO A 645 13.15 -17.99 -11.29
N THR A 646 12.21 -17.70 -10.40
CA THR A 646 11.18 -16.67 -10.54
C THR A 646 11.60 -15.28 -10.04
N SER A 647 12.82 -15.12 -9.49
CA SER A 647 13.28 -13.86 -8.87
C SER A 647 13.10 -12.63 -9.77
N VAL A 648 13.50 -12.71 -11.05
CA VAL A 648 13.36 -11.61 -12.03
C VAL A 648 11.89 -11.28 -12.31
N LEU A 649 11.03 -12.29 -12.40
CA LEU A 649 9.59 -12.11 -12.64
C LEU A 649 8.91 -11.52 -11.40
N SER A 650 9.26 -12.02 -10.21
CA SER A 650 8.75 -11.49 -8.94
C SER A 650 9.18 -10.04 -8.70
N ALA A 651 10.39 -9.67 -9.12
CA ALA A 651 10.86 -8.29 -9.09
C ALA A 651 10.09 -7.35 -10.05
N SER A 652 9.36 -7.91 -11.02
CA SER A 652 8.50 -7.16 -11.94
C SER A 652 7.10 -6.91 -11.39
N LEU A 653 6.72 -7.59 -10.28
CA LEU A 653 5.49 -7.26 -9.57
C LEU A 653 5.65 -5.89 -8.89
N PRO A 654 4.62 -5.03 -8.93
CA PRO A 654 4.70 -3.74 -8.30
C PRO A 654 4.83 -3.89 -6.79
N ARG A 655 5.62 -3.01 -6.19
CA ARG A 655 5.82 -2.93 -4.75
C ARG A 655 5.16 -1.67 -4.25
N ASP A 656 4.69 -1.72 -3.02
CA ASP A 656 4.44 -0.50 -2.26
C ASP A 656 5.73 0.28 -2.12
N GLN A 657 5.69 1.56 -2.49
CA GLN A 657 6.85 2.43 -2.40
C GLN A 657 6.47 3.76 -1.77
N VAL A 658 7.41 4.30 -1.00
CA VAL A 658 7.36 5.67 -0.52
C VAL A 658 8.22 6.54 -1.42
N VAL A 659 7.75 7.75 -1.72
CA VAL A 659 8.47 8.71 -2.56
C VAL A 659 8.79 9.95 -1.75
N ARG A 660 9.87 10.64 -2.14
CA ARG A 660 10.29 11.88 -1.51
C ARG A 660 9.15 12.90 -1.47
N GLY A 661 8.72 13.30 -0.28
CA GLY A 661 7.72 14.34 -0.06
C GLY A 661 6.27 13.95 -0.36
N SER A 662 6.02 12.70 -0.75
CA SER A 662 4.66 12.18 -0.96
C SER A 662 4.05 11.77 0.37
N THR A 663 2.81 12.18 0.61
CA THR A 663 2.02 11.75 1.77
C THR A 663 1.41 10.37 1.59
N SER A 664 1.22 9.94 0.35
CA SER A 664 0.67 8.64 0.01
C SER A 664 1.70 7.70 -0.61
N LEU A 665 1.37 6.41 -0.57
CA LEU A 665 2.16 5.37 -1.22
C LEU A 665 2.06 5.50 -2.74
N HIS A 666 3.20 5.33 -3.42
CA HIS A 666 3.22 5.12 -4.85
C HIS A 666 2.88 3.65 -5.14
N GLN A 667 1.62 3.41 -5.50
CA GLN A 667 1.05 2.09 -5.74
C GLN A 667 0.41 2.04 -7.13
N PRO A 668 0.88 1.17 -8.03
CA PRO A 668 0.12 0.80 -9.21
C PRO A 668 -1.19 0.14 -8.81
N ARG A 669 -2.31 0.75 -9.18
CA ARG A 669 -3.66 0.25 -8.87
C ARG A 669 -4.17 -0.71 -9.95
N ASP A 670 -3.80 -0.46 -11.21
CA ASP A 670 -4.29 -1.19 -12.36
C ASP A 670 -3.38 -2.35 -12.77
N ALA A 671 -4.01 -3.45 -13.18
CA ALA A 671 -3.32 -4.55 -13.83
C ALA A 671 -2.87 -4.14 -15.23
N THR A 672 -1.56 -4.00 -15.42
CA THR A 672 -0.99 -3.83 -16.76
C THR A 672 -0.65 -5.19 -17.38
N ALA A 673 -0.55 -5.25 -18.71
CA ALA A 673 -0.12 -6.48 -19.40
C ALA A 673 1.21 -7.03 -18.86
N MET A 674 2.13 -6.16 -18.42
CA MET A 674 3.41 -6.58 -17.85
C MET A 674 3.25 -7.30 -16.52
N VAL A 675 2.30 -6.87 -15.68
CA VAL A 675 2.03 -7.55 -14.41
C VAL A 675 1.36 -8.90 -14.66
N SER A 676 0.39 -8.97 -15.58
CA SER A 676 -0.23 -10.23 -15.94
C SER A 676 0.80 -11.24 -16.47
N ILE A 677 1.71 -10.81 -17.35
CA ILE A 677 2.82 -11.63 -17.85
C ILE A 677 3.76 -12.06 -16.71
N ALA A 678 4.01 -11.19 -15.73
CA ALA A 678 4.85 -11.53 -14.59
C ALA A 678 4.22 -12.64 -13.73
N PHE A 679 2.94 -12.53 -13.38
CA PHE A 679 2.21 -13.60 -12.69
C PHE A 679 2.20 -14.89 -13.51
N GLU A 680 1.90 -14.79 -14.81
CA GLU A 680 1.85 -15.95 -15.68
C GLU A 680 3.20 -16.68 -15.75
N GLY A 681 4.27 -15.92 -15.97
CA GLY A 681 5.62 -16.45 -15.97
C GLY A 681 5.98 -17.10 -14.64
N MET A 682 5.65 -16.48 -13.51
CA MET A 682 5.95 -17.05 -12.18
C MET A 682 5.23 -18.38 -11.96
N CYS A 683 3.94 -18.43 -12.25
CA CYS A 683 3.13 -19.62 -12.09
C CYS A 683 3.57 -20.74 -13.04
N SER A 684 3.90 -20.41 -14.28
CA SER A 684 4.38 -21.37 -15.27
C SER A 684 5.77 -21.92 -14.93
N VAL A 685 6.74 -21.06 -14.58
CA VAL A 685 8.11 -21.48 -14.23
C VAL A 685 8.13 -22.34 -12.96
N SER A 686 7.25 -22.07 -12.00
CA SER A 686 7.16 -22.86 -10.76
C SER A 686 6.37 -24.17 -10.91
N ALA A 687 5.64 -24.37 -12.02
CA ALA A 687 4.76 -25.52 -12.20
C ALA A 687 5.50 -26.87 -12.10
N GLU A 688 6.75 -26.94 -12.57
CA GLU A 688 7.58 -28.15 -12.48
C GLU A 688 7.92 -28.55 -11.05
N GLU A 689 8.16 -27.58 -10.16
CA GLU A 689 8.51 -27.83 -8.75
C GLU A 689 7.26 -28.01 -7.87
N ILE A 690 6.18 -27.32 -8.22
CA ILE A 690 4.91 -27.34 -7.51
C ILE A 690 4.11 -28.62 -7.80
N VAL A 691 4.14 -29.08 -9.06
CA VAL A 691 3.48 -30.31 -9.52
C VAL A 691 4.54 -31.31 -9.96
N ASP A 692 4.83 -32.29 -9.10
CA ASP A 692 5.83 -33.33 -9.32
C ASP A 692 5.44 -34.62 -8.57
N ALA A 693 6.01 -35.74 -9.00
CA ALA A 693 5.83 -37.05 -8.37
C ALA A 693 6.71 -37.26 -7.12
N SER A 694 7.43 -36.24 -6.65
CA SER A 694 8.19 -36.29 -5.41
C SER A 694 7.34 -35.90 -4.19
N ASP A 695 7.71 -36.43 -3.02
CA ASP A 695 7.09 -36.06 -1.73
C ASP A 695 7.36 -34.60 -1.30
N ARG A 696 8.13 -33.86 -2.11
CA ARG A 696 8.47 -32.45 -1.91
C ARG A 696 7.55 -31.50 -2.66
N ALA A 697 6.78 -31.99 -3.63
CA ALA A 697 5.82 -31.20 -4.39
C ALA A 697 4.66 -30.72 -3.49
N ALA A 698 3.95 -29.69 -3.93
CA ALA A 698 2.68 -29.31 -3.33
C ALA A 698 1.51 -30.13 -3.90
N PHE A 699 1.61 -30.61 -5.15
CA PHE A 699 0.58 -31.42 -5.79
C PHE A 699 1.17 -32.64 -6.47
N HIS A 700 0.60 -33.82 -6.19
CA HIS A 700 1.12 -35.08 -6.69
C HIS A 700 0.23 -35.63 -7.83
N PRO A 701 0.78 -35.91 -9.03
CA PRO A 701 -0.02 -36.26 -10.21
C PRO A 701 -0.72 -37.60 -10.16
N ARG A 702 -0.31 -38.51 -9.27
CA ARG A 702 -1.04 -39.78 -9.02
C ARG A 702 -2.33 -39.62 -8.22
N ASN A 703 -2.60 -38.44 -7.66
CA ASN A 703 -3.84 -38.18 -6.93
C ASN A 703 -4.48 -36.86 -7.41
N PRO A 704 -4.93 -36.78 -8.67
CA PRO A 704 -5.42 -35.54 -9.25
C PRO A 704 -6.65 -35.01 -8.52
N THR A 705 -7.58 -35.87 -8.08
CA THR A 705 -8.77 -35.44 -7.32
C THR A 705 -8.38 -34.70 -6.03
N GLN A 706 -7.45 -35.24 -5.24
CA GLN A 706 -6.96 -34.54 -4.05
C GLN A 706 -6.24 -33.24 -4.39
N ALA A 707 -5.46 -33.22 -5.48
CA ALA A 707 -4.77 -32.01 -5.91
C ALA A 707 -5.75 -30.89 -6.29
N LEU A 708 -6.80 -31.20 -7.06
CA LEU A 708 -7.82 -30.24 -7.46
C LEU A 708 -8.62 -29.73 -6.25
N ASP A 709 -8.96 -30.60 -5.30
CA ASP A 709 -9.63 -30.23 -4.05
C ASP A 709 -8.77 -29.29 -3.18
N LEU A 710 -7.47 -29.58 -3.03
CA LEU A 710 -6.52 -28.71 -2.33
C LEU A 710 -6.32 -27.37 -3.06
N MET A 711 -6.29 -27.35 -4.39
CA MET A 711 -6.25 -26.11 -5.16
C MET A 711 -7.52 -25.29 -4.93
N ASN A 712 -8.68 -25.92 -4.91
CA ASN A 712 -9.96 -25.24 -4.69
C ASN A 712 -10.07 -24.66 -3.27
N GLY A 713 -9.86 -25.51 -2.27
CA GLY A 713 -10.02 -25.17 -0.86
C GLY A 713 -8.95 -24.22 -0.33
N LEU A 714 -7.67 -24.49 -0.62
CA LEU A 714 -6.56 -23.81 0.03
C LEU A 714 -5.81 -22.83 -0.89
N LEU A 715 -5.70 -23.10 -2.19
CA LEU A 715 -5.03 -22.18 -3.11
C LEU A 715 -5.96 -21.07 -3.60
N LEU A 716 -7.19 -21.38 -4.02
CA LEU A 716 -8.19 -20.40 -4.44
C LEU A 716 -8.92 -19.82 -3.23
N GLY A 717 -9.05 -20.60 -2.16
CA GLY A 717 -9.62 -20.17 -0.89
C GLY A 717 -11.13 -20.29 -0.82
N PHE A 718 -11.72 -21.24 -1.55
CA PHE A 718 -13.15 -21.52 -1.50
C PHE A 718 -13.43 -22.64 -0.48
N PRO A 719 -14.00 -22.37 0.70
CA PRO A 719 -14.14 -23.38 1.73
C PRO A 719 -15.09 -24.52 1.32
N PRO A 720 -14.79 -25.78 1.68
CA PRO A 720 -15.72 -26.90 1.49
C PRO A 720 -17.09 -26.63 2.12
N GLY A 721 -18.16 -27.11 1.45
CA GLY A 721 -19.54 -26.90 1.90
C GLY A 721 -20.18 -25.59 1.41
N THR A 722 -19.46 -24.81 0.59
CA THR A 722 -20.01 -23.64 -0.11
C THR A 722 -20.36 -23.98 -1.56
N ASP A 723 -21.41 -23.35 -2.09
CA ASP A 723 -21.78 -23.44 -3.51
C ASP A 723 -20.62 -23.11 -4.45
N THR A 724 -19.81 -22.11 -4.07
CA THR A 724 -18.64 -21.67 -4.85
C THR A 724 -17.56 -22.75 -4.90
N HIS A 725 -17.30 -23.45 -3.80
CA HIS A 725 -16.38 -24.58 -3.77
C HIS A 725 -16.87 -25.69 -4.71
N ASP A 726 -18.12 -26.10 -4.61
CA ASP A 726 -18.64 -27.21 -5.42
C ASP A 726 -18.61 -26.87 -6.93
N ARG A 727 -19.07 -25.68 -7.31
CA ARG A 727 -19.05 -25.22 -8.71
C ARG A 727 -17.63 -25.13 -9.27
N THR A 728 -16.68 -24.63 -8.47
CA THR A 728 -15.28 -24.49 -8.89
C THR A 728 -14.58 -25.84 -8.95
N GLY A 729 -14.86 -26.74 -8.01
CA GLY A 729 -14.38 -28.12 -8.02
C GLY A 729 -14.83 -28.87 -9.27
N ASP A 730 -16.13 -28.80 -9.60
CA ASP A 730 -16.69 -29.37 -10.82
C ASP A 730 -16.03 -28.80 -12.08
N LEU A 731 -15.76 -27.49 -12.11
CA LEU A 731 -15.06 -26.86 -13.23
C LEU A 731 -13.61 -27.39 -13.35
N LEU A 732 -12.85 -27.41 -12.26
CA LEU A 732 -11.48 -27.91 -12.24
C LEU A 732 -11.41 -29.39 -12.67
N GLU A 733 -12.34 -30.22 -12.19
CA GLU A 733 -12.43 -31.63 -12.60
C GLU A 733 -12.78 -31.78 -14.08
N ARG A 734 -13.75 -31.01 -14.60
CA ARG A 734 -14.08 -31.02 -16.03
C ARG A 734 -12.90 -30.60 -16.89
N THR A 735 -12.20 -29.53 -16.49
CA THR A 735 -10.98 -29.09 -17.16
C THR A 735 -9.92 -30.19 -17.15
N PHE A 736 -9.66 -30.84 -16.02
CA PHE A 736 -8.71 -31.94 -15.95
C PHE A 736 -9.08 -33.11 -16.88
N ARG A 737 -10.35 -33.52 -16.90
CA ARG A 737 -10.85 -34.57 -17.81
C ARG A 737 -10.69 -34.16 -19.27
N ALA A 738 -10.97 -32.91 -19.63
CA ALA A 738 -10.81 -32.43 -21.01
C ALA A 738 -9.34 -32.38 -21.43
N LEU A 739 -8.43 -32.02 -20.53
CA LEU A 739 -6.99 -32.01 -20.81
C LEU A 739 -6.42 -33.42 -21.03
N THR A 740 -6.89 -34.41 -20.27
CA THR A 740 -6.39 -35.79 -20.32
C THR A 740 -7.15 -36.72 -21.28
N ALA A 741 -8.33 -36.34 -21.76
CA ALA A 741 -9.16 -37.17 -22.63
C ALA A 741 -8.48 -37.51 -23.97
N SER A 742 -8.80 -38.70 -24.47
CA SER A 742 -8.35 -39.25 -25.75
C SER A 742 -9.56 -39.75 -26.56
N PRO A 743 -9.59 -39.58 -27.90
CA PRO A 743 -8.53 -39.04 -28.76
C PRO A 743 -8.31 -37.53 -28.62
N ALA A 744 -7.20 -37.01 -29.17
CA ALA A 744 -6.99 -35.57 -29.29
C ALA A 744 -8.12 -34.91 -30.09
N CYS A 745 -8.63 -33.77 -29.61
CA CYS A 745 -9.65 -33.00 -30.30
C CYS A 745 -9.11 -32.46 -31.63
N THR A 746 -9.95 -32.49 -32.67
CA THR A 746 -9.54 -32.12 -34.04
C THR A 746 -9.56 -30.62 -34.31
N SER A 747 -10.21 -29.84 -33.44
CA SER A 747 -10.32 -28.39 -33.56
C SER A 747 -10.49 -27.72 -32.19
N PRO A 748 -10.20 -26.40 -32.08
CA PRO A 748 -10.53 -25.62 -30.88
C PRO A 748 -12.02 -25.62 -30.53
N GLY A 749 -12.91 -25.80 -31.53
CA GLY A 749 -14.36 -25.95 -31.29
C GLY A 749 -14.69 -27.25 -30.57
N ASP A 750 -14.08 -28.36 -30.98
CA ASP A 750 -14.26 -29.66 -30.35
C ASP A 750 -13.75 -29.65 -28.90
N PHE A 751 -12.61 -28.99 -28.65
CA PHE A 751 -12.07 -28.84 -27.30
C PHE A 751 -12.96 -27.96 -26.41
N ARG A 752 -13.53 -26.87 -26.93
CA ARG A 752 -14.55 -26.07 -26.19
C ARG A 752 -15.78 -26.90 -25.84
N ALA A 753 -16.25 -27.74 -26.78
CA ALA A 753 -17.36 -28.67 -26.51
C ALA A 753 -16.98 -29.74 -25.46
N ALA A 754 -15.73 -30.20 -25.47
CA ALA A 754 -15.20 -31.12 -24.47
C ALA A 754 -15.16 -30.49 -23.06
N LEU A 755 -14.71 -29.23 -22.93
CA LEU A 755 -14.70 -28.47 -21.67
C LEU A 755 -16.11 -28.28 -21.08
N ALA A 756 -17.12 -28.14 -21.94
CA ALA A 756 -18.52 -27.95 -21.52
C ALA A 756 -19.23 -29.27 -21.17
N SER A 757 -18.61 -30.43 -21.38
CA SER A 757 -19.20 -31.75 -21.16
C SER A 757 -18.70 -32.39 -19.86
N ASP A 758 -19.58 -33.08 -19.11
CA ASP A 758 -19.19 -33.87 -17.93
C ASP A 758 -18.35 -35.11 -18.28
N GLY A 759 -18.40 -35.53 -19.56
CA GLY A 759 -17.67 -36.67 -20.12
C GLY A 759 -17.10 -36.31 -21.50
N PRO A 760 -15.93 -35.68 -21.59
CA PRO A 760 -15.35 -35.27 -22.86
C PRO A 760 -15.03 -36.48 -23.74
N THR A 761 -15.51 -36.47 -24.99
CA THR A 761 -15.24 -37.53 -25.98
C THR A 761 -13.92 -37.37 -26.72
N CYS A 762 -13.26 -36.22 -26.56
CA CYS A 762 -11.91 -35.91 -27.04
C CYS A 762 -11.23 -34.97 -26.03
N GLY A 763 -9.90 -34.83 -26.10
CA GLY A 763 -9.14 -33.93 -25.22
C GLY A 763 -7.83 -33.43 -25.82
N LEU A 764 -6.85 -33.10 -24.97
CA LEU A 764 -5.48 -32.77 -25.41
C LEU A 764 -4.49 -33.94 -25.24
N GLU A 765 -4.96 -35.09 -24.75
CA GLU A 765 -4.12 -36.27 -24.46
C GLU A 765 -2.91 -35.96 -23.57
N LEU A 766 -3.02 -34.97 -22.67
CA LEU A 766 -1.98 -34.66 -21.71
C LEU A 766 -1.86 -35.78 -20.66
N THR A 767 -0.66 -35.95 -20.12
CA THR A 767 -0.47 -36.75 -18.91
C THR A 767 -1.11 -36.05 -17.72
N ASP A 768 -1.48 -36.79 -16.67
CA ASP A 768 -2.02 -36.21 -15.43
C ASP A 768 -1.12 -35.11 -14.85
N GLU A 769 0.21 -35.29 -14.95
CA GLU A 769 1.21 -34.31 -14.51
C GLU A 769 1.15 -33.01 -15.32
N ASN A 770 1.11 -33.08 -16.65
CA ASN A 770 1.04 -31.89 -17.48
C ASN A 770 -0.33 -31.20 -17.36
N ALA A 771 -1.42 -31.98 -17.25
CA ALA A 771 -2.75 -31.42 -17.02
C ALA A 771 -2.83 -30.67 -15.68
N LEU A 772 -2.25 -31.21 -14.60
CA LEU A 772 -2.19 -30.51 -13.32
C LEU A 772 -1.26 -29.29 -13.34
N ARG A 773 -0.16 -29.30 -14.11
CA ARG A 773 0.69 -28.11 -14.30
C ARG A 773 -0.05 -26.96 -14.98
N ASP A 774 -0.84 -27.27 -15.99
CA ASP A 774 -1.68 -26.29 -16.67
C ASP A 774 -2.75 -25.74 -15.72
N ILE A 775 -3.42 -26.61 -14.95
CA ILE A 775 -4.41 -26.21 -13.95
C ILE A 775 -3.79 -25.37 -12.82
N TRP A 776 -2.62 -25.75 -12.33
CA TRP A 776 -1.86 -24.95 -11.37
C TRP A 776 -1.60 -23.55 -11.92
N THR A 777 -1.11 -23.47 -13.16
CA THR A 777 -0.78 -22.20 -13.80
C THR A 777 -1.99 -21.27 -13.84
N MET A 778 -3.17 -21.80 -14.15
CA MET A 778 -4.44 -21.06 -14.11
C MET A 778 -4.85 -20.66 -12.69
N ALA A 779 -4.81 -21.60 -11.74
CA ALA A 779 -5.25 -21.35 -10.37
C ALA A 779 -4.36 -20.31 -9.67
N CYS A 780 -3.04 -20.37 -9.89
CA CYS A 780 -2.04 -19.45 -9.34
C CYS A 780 -2.18 -17.99 -9.84
N GLN A 781 -2.87 -17.78 -10.97
CA GLN A 781 -3.16 -16.46 -11.54
C GLN A 781 -4.57 -15.96 -11.22
N SER A 782 -5.37 -16.75 -10.48
CA SER A 782 -6.76 -16.41 -10.17
C SER A 782 -6.87 -15.03 -9.51
N PRO A 783 -7.92 -14.24 -9.80
CA PRO A 783 -8.19 -12.97 -9.13
C PRO A 783 -8.21 -13.08 -7.59
N SER A 784 -8.59 -14.24 -7.04
CA SER A 784 -8.52 -14.53 -5.60
C SER A 784 -7.09 -14.48 -4.99
N LEU A 785 -6.07 -14.48 -5.84
CA LEU A 785 -4.66 -14.37 -5.48
C LEU A 785 -4.02 -13.09 -6.01
N THR A 786 -4.35 -12.72 -7.25
CA THR A 786 -3.75 -11.59 -7.97
C THR A 786 -4.47 -10.27 -7.73
N GLY A 787 -5.60 -10.26 -7.03
CA GLY A 787 -6.32 -9.09 -6.57
C GLY A 787 -6.26 -8.88 -5.05
N VAL A 788 -6.35 -7.62 -4.63
CA VAL A 788 -6.62 -7.14 -3.28
C VAL A 788 -7.84 -6.23 -3.39
N GLY A 789 -9.01 -6.72 -2.98
CA GLY A 789 -10.28 -6.01 -3.10
C GLY A 789 -11.45 -6.97 -3.22
N LEU A 790 -12.66 -6.44 -3.25
CA LEU A 790 -13.92 -7.19 -3.13
C LEU A 790 -14.25 -8.10 -4.34
#